data_AF-A0A821CPU6-F1
#
_entry.id   AF-A0A821CPU6-F1
#
_cell.length_a   1.000
_cell.length_b   1.000
_cell.length_c   1.000
_cell.angle_alpha   90.00
_cell.angle_beta   90.00
_cell.angle_gamma   90.00
#
_symmetry.space_group_name_H-M   'P 1'
#
loop_
_entity.id
_entity.type
_entity.pdbx_description
1 polymer ?
#
loop_
_entity_poly.entity_id
_entity_poly.type
_entity_poly.pdbx_seq_one_letter_code
_entity_poly.pdbx_strand_id
1 'polypeptide(L)'
;MKDPMRIVVTGAAGQIAYLLMHPLCNGDIFGKDQTIVLHLFNTARRMTALQGLVMEIVDSNYPLLKNIISTDSEQIAFQDVDVAIFLGSVPRKVANDRKELLNGNVKIFQSQGIALDKFAKKTVKVLVVSNPANTNCYILACCAPSIPRENFTCLTLLDHNRARTQIASRLQVLPDTIKNIIIWGNHSSTVFPDVHFATVSIDNRETSVYESVQNDNWLRDDFIATVRKRGGDIIAARNLTSSISAAKAIADHLESWWYGTKENEWVSMGIISDGSYDVEKGLVFSYPVQIKNGKISIVKNLKLDDWSIEMIDKTHKELIEEKHDALQKIHLIMMTNLVKLQTIEQLSPLVLRVLGCNPSPMTLQGTNTYLIGKGRNRLLLDAGQGVPAYVDELKDTMKTNNIGLQAILITHWHPDHICGIKDVLKLIDKPDLPVYKRKLFEMPDLKKLQTYGMPENPDEVANFTFINNGTDQFNIETEGAHLKAIHTPGHTTDHLCFWLEEEQALFSGDTILGQGTTEFEDLYDYLNSLQLILKMSPKIIYPGHGPVVENPQQTLEHYISHRQQRNNQILDVLKQSNDGLDPNEITKIVYTDLPEGLFHAACHNVCNHLQMLEKENLVCFNVQNKKWSLRANSSI
;
A
#
# COMPACT_ATOMS: atom_id res chain seq x y z
N MET A 1 -5.41 27.78 26.84
CA MET A 1 -4.96 26.40 27.10
C MET A 1 -4.63 25.78 25.75
N LYS A 2 -3.58 24.95 25.66
CA LYS A 2 -3.27 24.21 24.43
C LYS A 2 -4.46 23.33 24.05
N ASP A 3 -4.68 23.11 22.76
CA ASP A 3 -5.71 22.18 22.31
C ASP A 3 -5.41 20.77 22.84
N PRO A 4 -6.44 20.00 23.24
CA PRO A 4 -6.23 18.64 23.73
C PRO A 4 -5.59 17.75 22.66
N MET A 5 -4.52 17.06 23.03
CA MET A 5 -3.84 16.10 22.17
C MET A 5 -4.61 14.78 22.17
N ARG A 6 -4.95 14.27 20.99
CA ARG A 6 -5.66 12.99 20.83
C ARG A 6 -4.67 11.87 20.66
N ILE A 7 -4.71 10.87 21.54
CA ILE A 7 -3.73 9.79 21.59
C ILE A 7 -4.47 8.47 21.43
N VAL A 8 -4.21 7.75 20.34
CA VAL A 8 -4.71 6.38 20.18
C VAL A 8 -3.74 5.35 20.72
N VAL A 9 -4.25 4.40 21.49
CA VAL A 9 -3.51 3.23 21.97
C VAL A 9 -4.24 1.98 21.49
N THR A 10 -3.63 1.21 20.60
CA THR A 10 -4.18 -0.08 20.14
C THR A 10 -3.83 -1.18 21.11
N GLY A 11 -4.65 -2.24 21.19
CA GLY A 11 -4.44 -3.30 22.18
C GLY A 11 -4.57 -2.79 23.62
N ALA A 12 -5.39 -1.76 23.84
CA ALA A 12 -5.43 -0.99 25.08
C ALA A 12 -5.79 -1.79 26.34
N ALA A 13 -6.46 -2.95 26.23
CA ALA A 13 -6.72 -3.83 27.38
C ALA A 13 -5.55 -4.79 27.69
N GLY A 14 -4.33 -4.47 27.23
CA GLY A 14 -3.10 -5.22 27.47
C GLY A 14 -2.28 -4.63 28.63
N GLN A 15 -1.36 -5.44 29.17
CA GLN A 15 -0.53 -5.07 30.34
C GLN A 15 0.41 -3.88 30.09
N ILE A 16 0.97 -3.76 28.88
CA ILE A 16 1.82 -2.60 28.52
C ILE A 16 0.98 -1.33 28.53
N ALA A 17 -0.21 -1.36 27.90
CA ALA A 17 -1.12 -0.21 27.87
C ALA A 17 -1.53 0.21 29.29
N TYR A 18 -1.93 -0.76 30.13
CA TYR A 18 -2.31 -0.54 31.52
C TYR A 18 -1.23 0.27 32.27
N LEU A 19 0.04 -0.12 32.18
CA LEU A 19 1.15 0.56 32.85
C LEU A 19 1.53 1.90 32.19
N LEU A 20 1.25 2.06 30.89
CA LEU A 20 1.50 3.29 30.14
C LEU A 20 0.45 4.38 30.44
N MET A 21 -0.74 4.02 30.92
CA MET A 21 -1.80 5.00 31.19
C MET A 21 -1.37 6.07 32.20
N HIS A 22 -0.67 5.68 33.27
CA HIS A 22 -0.21 6.63 34.28
C HIS A 22 0.71 7.71 33.71
N PRO A 23 1.87 7.40 33.08
CA PRO A 23 2.75 8.44 32.54
C PRO A 23 2.10 9.27 31.42
N LEU A 24 1.17 8.71 30.64
CA LEU A 24 0.38 9.48 29.67
C LEU A 24 -0.53 10.49 30.36
N CYS A 25 -1.37 10.05 31.30
CA CYS A 25 -2.39 10.90 31.92
C CYS A 25 -1.82 11.87 32.97
N ASN A 26 -0.70 11.51 33.59
CA ASN A 26 0.00 12.34 34.55
C ASN A 26 0.82 13.46 33.88
N GLY A 27 0.98 13.45 32.55
CA GLY A 27 1.74 14.45 31.80
C GLY A 27 3.25 14.27 31.88
N ASP A 28 3.72 13.04 32.13
CA ASP A 28 5.16 12.74 32.18
C ASP A 28 5.77 12.69 30.76
N ILE A 29 4.95 12.47 29.73
CA ILE A 29 5.41 12.34 28.33
C ILE A 29 5.28 13.66 27.55
N PHE A 30 4.15 14.36 27.68
CA PHE A 30 3.82 15.55 26.88
C PHE A 30 3.77 16.85 27.69
N GLY A 31 4.09 16.76 28.99
CA GLY A 31 4.20 17.90 29.89
C GLY A 31 2.96 18.13 30.75
N LYS A 32 3.18 18.84 31.87
CA LYS A 32 2.17 19.12 32.88
C LYS A 32 1.12 20.17 32.47
N ASP A 33 1.25 20.74 31.27
CA ASP A 33 0.34 21.76 30.70
C ASP A 33 -0.42 21.26 29.46
N GLN A 34 -0.16 20.03 29.00
CA GLN A 34 -0.79 19.44 27.82
C GLN A 34 -1.96 18.56 28.24
N THR A 35 -3.18 19.00 27.95
CA THR A 35 -4.37 18.16 28.14
C THR A 35 -4.47 17.10 27.04
N ILE A 36 -5.07 15.95 27.34
CA ILE A 36 -5.16 14.82 26.41
C ILE A 36 -6.59 14.26 26.30
N VAL A 37 -6.85 13.62 25.16
CA VAL A 37 -8.01 12.76 24.92
C VAL A 37 -7.49 11.37 24.54
N LEU A 38 -7.88 10.35 25.29
CA LEU A 38 -7.46 8.98 25.02
C LEU A 38 -8.45 8.29 24.08
N HIS A 39 -7.94 7.76 22.97
CA HIS A 39 -8.65 6.84 22.09
C HIS A 39 -8.13 5.42 22.38
N LEU A 40 -8.88 4.63 23.13
CA LEU A 40 -8.48 3.29 23.52
C LEU A 40 -9.14 2.27 22.59
N PHE A 41 -8.33 1.61 21.77
CA PHE A 41 -8.80 0.65 20.77
C PHE A 41 -8.46 -0.79 21.15
N ASN A 42 -9.45 -1.68 21.04
CA ASN A 42 -9.20 -3.11 21.12
C ASN A 42 -10.22 -3.94 20.34
N THR A 43 -9.94 -5.21 20.12
CA THR A 43 -10.89 -6.12 19.47
C THR A 43 -12.20 -6.25 20.28
N ALA A 44 -13.32 -6.49 19.58
CA ALA A 44 -14.64 -6.70 20.18
C ALA A 44 -14.62 -7.67 21.39
N ARG A 45 -13.82 -8.75 21.29
CA ARG A 45 -13.68 -9.78 22.34
C ARG A 45 -13.03 -9.27 23.63
N ARG A 46 -12.35 -8.13 23.60
CA ARG A 46 -11.60 -7.55 24.72
C ARG A 46 -12.27 -6.29 25.28
N MET A 47 -13.45 -5.91 24.77
CA MET A 47 -14.13 -4.69 25.18
C MET A 47 -14.51 -4.68 26.67
N THR A 48 -14.90 -5.82 27.25
CA THR A 48 -15.16 -5.91 28.71
C THR A 48 -13.92 -5.57 29.54
N ALA A 49 -12.77 -6.13 29.18
CA ALA A 49 -11.50 -5.82 29.86
C ALA A 49 -11.07 -4.37 29.63
N LEU A 50 -11.36 -3.82 28.44
CA LEU A 50 -11.10 -2.43 28.15
C LEU A 50 -11.96 -1.48 29.01
N GLN A 51 -13.25 -1.80 29.19
CA GLN A 51 -14.12 -1.03 30.08
C GLN A 51 -13.62 -1.09 31.54
N GLY A 52 -13.07 -2.24 31.97
CA GLY A 52 -12.34 -2.36 33.24
C GLY A 52 -11.26 -1.30 33.40
N LEU A 53 -10.37 -1.20 32.41
CA LEU A 53 -9.31 -0.19 32.39
C LEU A 53 -9.86 1.25 32.40
N VAL A 54 -10.93 1.52 31.64
CA VAL A 54 -11.57 2.85 31.62
C VAL A 54 -12.03 3.26 33.01
N MET A 55 -12.66 2.34 33.77
CA MET A 55 -13.08 2.60 35.15
C MET A 55 -11.88 3.00 36.03
N GLU A 56 -10.78 2.26 35.96
CA GLU A 56 -9.57 2.58 36.74
C GLU A 56 -8.94 3.93 36.36
N ILE A 57 -8.93 4.29 35.07
CA ILE A 57 -8.42 5.60 34.62
C ILE A 57 -9.31 6.73 35.16
N VAL A 58 -10.63 6.56 35.14
CA VAL A 58 -11.59 7.55 35.67
C VAL A 58 -11.41 7.71 37.18
N ASP A 59 -11.33 6.61 37.92
CA ASP A 59 -11.15 6.62 39.38
C ASP A 59 -9.79 7.21 39.81
N SER A 60 -8.80 7.20 38.91
CA SER A 60 -7.49 7.83 39.14
C SER A 60 -7.52 9.37 39.11
N ASN A 61 -8.60 9.99 38.63
CA ASN A 61 -8.82 11.44 38.66
C ASN A 61 -7.66 12.30 38.09
N TYR A 62 -7.17 11.95 36.89
CA TYR A 62 -6.08 12.70 36.26
C TYR A 62 -6.52 14.09 35.76
N PRO A 63 -5.84 15.18 36.17
CA PRO A 63 -6.27 16.54 35.84
C PRO A 63 -6.09 16.93 34.36
N LEU A 64 -5.20 16.23 33.64
CA LEU A 64 -4.90 16.49 32.22
C LEU A 64 -5.82 15.71 31.27
N LEU A 65 -6.53 14.69 31.77
CA LEU A 65 -7.38 13.84 30.96
C LEU A 65 -8.74 14.48 30.74
N LYS A 66 -9.03 14.88 29.50
CA LYS A 66 -10.30 15.55 29.14
C LYS A 66 -11.40 14.59 28.77
N ASN A 67 -11.07 13.49 28.10
CA ASN A 67 -12.04 12.51 27.65
C ASN A 67 -11.37 11.16 27.34
N ILE A 68 -12.16 10.09 27.40
CA ILE A 68 -11.77 8.73 27.02
C ILE A 68 -12.78 8.19 26.02
N ILE A 69 -12.29 7.72 24.87
CA ILE A 69 -13.07 7.08 23.82
C ILE A 69 -12.61 5.62 23.75
N SER A 70 -13.40 4.69 24.29
CA SER A 70 -13.14 3.25 24.19
C SER A 70 -13.93 2.63 23.04
N THR A 71 -13.30 1.91 22.12
CA THR A 71 -13.98 1.40 20.92
C THR A 71 -13.30 0.16 20.33
N ASP A 72 -14.06 -0.63 19.57
CA ASP A 72 -13.58 -1.69 18.68
C ASP A 72 -13.69 -1.32 17.19
N SER A 73 -14.07 -0.09 16.89
CA SER A 73 -14.08 0.47 15.53
C SER A 73 -12.80 1.26 15.26
N GLU A 74 -12.06 0.85 14.22
CA GLU A 74 -10.84 1.54 13.77
C GLU A 74 -11.15 2.98 13.34
N GLN A 75 -12.28 3.22 12.67
CA GLN A 75 -12.71 4.57 12.29
C GLN A 75 -12.80 5.50 13.49
N ILE A 76 -13.45 5.06 14.57
CA ILE A 76 -13.62 5.87 15.79
C ILE A 76 -12.27 6.03 16.50
N ALA A 77 -11.47 4.96 16.54
CA ALA A 77 -10.19 4.95 17.24
C ALA A 77 -9.19 5.94 16.63
N PHE A 78 -9.08 6.00 15.31
CA PHE A 78 -8.07 6.80 14.62
C PHE A 78 -8.52 8.23 14.28
N GLN A 79 -9.76 8.61 14.60
CA GLN A 79 -10.31 9.93 14.30
C GLN A 79 -9.50 11.08 14.92
N ASP A 80 -8.92 11.92 14.06
CA ASP A 80 -8.19 13.15 14.38
C ASP A 80 -7.02 12.99 15.37
N VAL A 81 -6.41 11.80 15.46
CA VAL A 81 -5.35 11.54 16.43
C VAL A 81 -4.03 12.24 16.10
N ASP A 82 -3.34 12.73 17.13
CA ASP A 82 -2.04 13.39 17.10
C ASP A 82 -0.88 12.41 17.36
N VAL A 83 -1.14 11.37 18.16
CA VAL A 83 -0.17 10.32 18.49
C VAL A 83 -0.84 8.96 18.40
N ALA A 84 -0.19 8.00 17.75
CA ALA A 84 -0.69 6.64 17.60
C ALA A 84 0.32 5.61 18.13
N ILE A 85 -0.08 4.86 19.16
CA ILE A 85 0.77 3.87 19.84
C ILE A 85 0.21 2.48 19.54
N PHE A 86 0.95 1.70 18.75
CA PHE A 86 0.54 0.38 18.29
C PHE A 86 1.09 -0.74 19.18
N LEU A 87 0.25 -1.24 20.10
CA LEU A 87 0.58 -2.36 20.99
C LEU A 87 -0.15 -3.66 20.62
N GLY A 88 -1.27 -3.56 19.89
CA GLY A 88 -2.08 -4.71 19.50
C GLY A 88 -1.43 -5.55 18.40
N SER A 89 -1.27 -6.85 18.66
CA SER A 89 -0.84 -7.85 17.67
C SER A 89 -1.59 -9.16 17.85
N VAL A 90 -1.43 -10.10 16.92
CA VAL A 90 -1.89 -11.47 17.17
C VAL A 90 -1.22 -12.05 18.43
N PRO A 91 -1.94 -12.79 19.28
CA PRO A 91 -1.34 -13.48 20.43
C PRO A 91 -0.32 -14.53 19.96
N ARG A 92 0.85 -14.58 20.58
CA ARG A 92 1.83 -15.65 20.32
C ARG A 92 1.26 -16.99 20.80
N LYS A 93 0.99 -17.92 19.88
CA LYS A 93 0.58 -19.29 20.19
C LYS A 93 1.76 -20.22 20.49
N VAL A 94 2.90 -19.97 19.83
CA VAL A 94 4.18 -20.68 20.02
C VAL A 94 5.30 -19.64 20.05
N ALA A 95 6.28 -19.79 20.95
CA ALA A 95 7.29 -18.77 21.21
C ALA A 95 8.25 -18.48 20.03
N ASN A 96 8.32 -19.36 19.02
CA ASN A 96 9.43 -19.40 18.05
C ASN A 96 9.07 -19.25 16.56
N ASP A 97 7.80 -19.07 16.17
CA ASP A 97 7.48 -18.85 14.74
C ASP A 97 7.29 -17.36 14.41
N ARG A 98 8.40 -16.70 14.03
CA ARG A 98 8.42 -15.29 13.62
C ARG A 98 7.65 -15.05 12.32
N LYS A 99 7.62 -16.04 11.42
CA LYS A 99 6.90 -15.97 10.14
C LYS A 99 5.39 -16.11 10.33
N GLU A 100 4.94 -17.01 11.19
CA GLU A 100 3.52 -17.11 11.59
C GLU A 100 3.06 -15.81 12.26
N LEU A 101 3.88 -15.26 13.18
CA LEU A 101 3.58 -13.98 13.83
C LEU A 101 3.45 -12.83 12.81
N LEU A 102 4.39 -12.74 11.86
CA LEU A 102 4.35 -11.77 10.77
C LEU A 102 3.06 -11.94 9.94
N ASN A 103 2.79 -13.16 9.49
CA ASN A 103 1.62 -13.48 8.66
C ASN A 103 0.29 -13.12 9.33
N GLY A 104 0.17 -13.34 10.64
CA GLY A 104 -1.02 -12.95 11.40
C GLY A 104 -1.17 -11.43 11.55
N ASN A 105 -0.06 -10.71 11.67
CA ASN A 105 -0.07 -9.26 11.85
C ASN A 105 -0.29 -8.48 10.55
N VAL A 106 0.12 -8.99 9.38
CA VAL A 106 -0.01 -8.25 8.11
C VAL A 106 -1.42 -7.69 7.90
N LYS A 107 -2.47 -8.50 8.13
CA LYS A 107 -3.85 -8.05 7.96
C LYS A 107 -4.25 -6.95 8.96
N ILE A 108 -3.78 -7.04 10.21
CA ILE A 108 -4.06 -6.07 11.27
C ILE A 108 -3.42 -4.73 10.93
N PHE A 109 -2.12 -4.75 10.62
CA PHE A 109 -1.35 -3.54 10.33
C PHE A 109 -1.73 -2.91 8.99
N GLN A 110 -2.19 -3.71 8.02
CA GLN A 110 -2.79 -3.20 6.78
C GLN A 110 -4.10 -2.44 7.06
N SER A 111 -5.05 -3.06 7.79
CA SER A 111 -6.34 -2.43 8.11
C SER A 111 -6.16 -1.15 8.91
N GLN A 112 -5.36 -1.22 9.98
CA GLN A 112 -5.10 -0.06 10.82
C GLN A 112 -4.28 1.00 10.11
N GLY A 113 -3.41 0.64 9.17
CA GLY A 113 -2.72 1.60 8.30
C GLY A 113 -3.69 2.38 7.45
N ILE A 114 -4.63 1.69 6.78
CA ILE A 114 -5.68 2.33 5.99
C ILE A 114 -6.56 3.24 6.88
N ALA A 115 -6.90 2.79 8.10
CA ALA A 115 -7.69 3.60 9.02
C ALA A 115 -6.91 4.83 9.53
N LEU A 116 -5.64 4.65 9.88
CA LEU A 116 -4.74 5.72 10.28
C LEU A 116 -4.60 6.75 9.15
N ASP A 117 -4.36 6.28 7.92
CA ASP A 117 -4.32 7.13 6.73
C ASP A 117 -5.59 7.95 6.58
N LYS A 118 -6.75 7.30 6.70
CA LYS A 118 -8.03 7.92 6.39
C LYS A 118 -8.51 8.89 7.46
N PHE A 119 -8.27 8.58 8.74
CA PHE A 119 -8.95 9.26 9.85
C PHE A 119 -8.03 10.05 10.77
N ALA A 120 -6.73 9.75 10.81
CA ALA A 120 -5.81 10.50 11.67
C ALA A 120 -5.37 11.82 11.03
N LYS A 121 -4.85 12.73 11.87
CA LYS A 121 -4.18 13.92 11.34
C LYS A 121 -2.93 13.48 10.56
N LYS A 122 -2.61 14.16 9.47
CA LYS A 122 -1.39 13.83 8.69
C LYS A 122 -0.10 14.10 9.45
N THR A 123 -0.17 14.97 10.45
CA THR A 123 0.92 15.25 11.39
C THR A 123 1.04 14.21 12.51
N VAL A 124 0.22 13.15 12.53
CA VAL A 124 0.23 12.12 13.57
C VAL A 124 1.63 11.53 13.73
N LYS A 125 2.11 11.38 14.97
CA LYS A 125 3.33 10.64 15.29
C LYS A 125 3.01 9.19 15.62
N VAL A 126 3.59 8.26 14.88
CA VAL A 126 3.26 6.84 14.93
C VAL A 126 4.40 6.06 15.58
N LEU A 127 4.10 5.36 16.69
CA LEU A 127 5.04 4.50 17.38
C LEU A 127 4.53 3.05 17.39
N VAL A 128 5.27 2.17 16.72
CA VAL A 128 5.00 0.74 16.68
C VAL A 128 5.84 0.00 17.72
N VAL A 129 5.17 -0.74 18.60
CA VAL A 129 5.82 -1.48 19.69
C VAL A 129 5.68 -2.98 19.49
N SER A 130 4.54 -3.42 18.97
CA SER A 130 4.24 -4.84 18.86
C SER A 130 5.07 -5.54 17.79
N ASN A 131 5.56 -6.73 18.12
CA ASN A 131 6.44 -7.51 17.27
C ASN A 131 5.73 -8.16 16.07
N PRO A 132 6.40 -8.30 14.90
CA PRO A 132 7.72 -7.76 14.56
C PRO A 132 7.68 -6.23 14.33
N ALA A 133 8.30 -5.43 15.21
CA ALA A 133 8.01 -3.99 15.31
C ALA A 133 8.43 -3.21 14.05
N ASN A 134 9.62 -3.49 13.53
CA ASN A 134 10.14 -2.86 12.31
C ASN A 134 9.23 -3.16 11.10
N THR A 135 8.93 -4.43 10.84
CA THR A 135 8.14 -4.86 9.68
C THR A 135 6.68 -4.44 9.79
N ASN A 136 6.09 -4.47 10.98
CA ASN A 136 4.76 -3.91 11.24
C ASN A 136 4.70 -2.40 10.97
N CYS A 137 5.75 -1.66 11.36
CA CYS A 137 5.89 -0.24 11.06
C CYS A 137 6.02 0.02 9.55
N TYR A 138 6.79 -0.81 8.85
CA TYR A 138 6.91 -0.75 7.39
C TYR A 138 5.54 -0.93 6.71
N ILE A 139 4.77 -1.94 7.12
CA ILE A 139 3.43 -2.21 6.59
C ILE A 139 2.50 -1.01 6.82
N LEU A 140 2.48 -0.46 8.05
CA LEU A 140 1.68 0.73 8.36
C LEU A 140 2.03 1.90 7.46
N ALA A 141 3.32 2.22 7.32
CA ALA A 141 3.76 3.33 6.49
C ALA A 141 3.39 3.11 5.01
N CYS A 142 3.45 1.88 4.51
CA CYS A 142 2.99 1.53 3.16
C CYS A 142 1.48 1.71 2.98
N CYS A 143 0.69 1.38 4.00
CA CYS A 143 -0.77 1.49 3.98
C CYS A 143 -1.31 2.86 4.40
N ALA A 144 -0.46 3.72 4.97
CA ALA A 144 -0.77 5.08 5.37
C ALA A 144 0.11 6.14 4.71
N PRO A 145 0.15 6.18 3.38
CA PRO A 145 1.15 6.95 2.68
C PRO A 145 0.88 8.46 2.63
N SER A 146 -0.32 8.93 3.02
CA SER A 146 -0.62 10.37 3.18
C SER A 146 0.06 10.99 4.41
N ILE A 147 0.57 10.15 5.31
CA ILE A 147 1.33 10.56 6.50
C ILE A 147 2.82 10.57 6.12
N PRO A 148 3.58 11.64 6.46
CA PRO A 148 5.01 11.72 6.19
C PRO A 148 5.78 10.51 6.74
N ARG A 149 6.73 10.01 5.98
CA ARG A 149 7.48 8.78 6.31
C ARG A 149 8.28 8.93 7.61
N GLU A 150 8.77 10.13 7.89
CA GLU A 150 9.47 10.48 9.13
C GLU A 150 8.58 10.41 10.40
N ASN A 151 7.27 10.31 10.24
CA ASN A 151 6.33 10.17 11.35
C ASN A 151 6.10 8.70 11.76
N PHE A 152 6.75 7.73 11.10
CA PHE A 152 6.65 6.32 11.45
C PHE A 152 7.92 5.86 12.16
N THR A 153 7.78 5.46 13.41
CA THR A 153 8.86 4.88 14.21
C THR A 153 8.46 3.54 14.81
N CYS A 154 9.45 2.72 15.15
CA CYS A 154 9.26 1.55 15.99
C CYS A 154 10.20 1.57 17.21
N LEU A 155 9.77 0.88 18.27
CA LEU A 155 10.43 0.92 19.57
C LEU A 155 11.67 0.02 19.61
N THR A 156 12.86 0.62 19.61
CA THR A 156 14.14 -0.04 19.97
C THR A 156 14.76 0.52 21.25
N LEU A 157 14.14 1.54 21.84
CA LEU A 157 14.63 2.17 23.07
C LEU A 157 14.58 1.25 24.29
N LEU A 158 13.76 0.19 24.25
CA LEU A 158 13.79 -0.86 25.26
C LEU A 158 15.13 -1.61 25.27
N ASP A 159 15.65 -1.94 24.08
CA ASP A 159 16.96 -2.61 23.96
C ASP A 159 18.09 -1.64 24.30
N HIS A 160 17.95 -0.36 23.93
CA HIS A 160 18.86 0.72 24.34
C HIS A 160 18.94 0.80 25.88
N ASN A 161 17.80 0.86 26.56
CA ASN A 161 17.75 0.93 28.02
C ASN A 161 18.33 -0.33 28.69
N ARG A 162 18.11 -1.50 28.10
CA ARG A 162 18.72 -2.77 28.56
C ARG A 162 20.24 -2.73 28.41
N ALA A 163 20.74 -2.33 27.25
CA ALA A 163 22.17 -2.17 26.97
C ALA A 163 22.82 -1.19 27.96
N ARG A 164 22.24 -0.01 28.12
CA ARG A 164 22.70 1.02 29.07
C ARG A 164 22.78 0.49 30.49
N THR A 165 21.77 -0.23 30.94
CA THR A 165 21.74 -0.78 32.30
C THR A 165 22.77 -1.90 32.51
N GLN A 166 23.07 -2.70 31.48
CA GLN A 166 24.13 -3.71 31.58
C GLN A 166 25.51 -3.06 31.75
N ILE A 167 25.82 -2.04 30.95
CA ILE A 167 27.08 -1.29 31.08
C ILE A 167 27.14 -0.59 32.45
N ALA A 168 26.06 0.06 32.87
CA ALA A 168 25.97 0.74 34.17
C ALA A 168 26.27 -0.22 35.33
N SER A 169 25.63 -1.39 35.31
CA SER A 169 25.84 -2.42 36.32
C SER A 169 27.26 -2.98 36.29
N ARG A 170 27.88 -3.11 35.11
CA ARG A 170 29.24 -3.60 34.96
C ARG A 170 30.26 -2.65 35.56
N LEU A 171 30.05 -1.34 35.37
CA LEU A 171 30.92 -0.27 35.86
C LEU A 171 30.53 0.26 37.25
N GLN A 172 29.42 -0.23 37.81
CA GLN A 172 28.87 0.23 39.10
C GLN A 172 28.55 1.73 39.13
N VAL A 173 28.05 2.25 38.01
CA VAL A 173 27.63 3.65 37.86
C VAL A 173 26.12 3.76 37.66
N LEU A 174 25.59 4.97 37.74
CA LEU A 174 24.19 5.23 37.39
C LEU A 174 23.98 5.16 35.86
N PRO A 175 22.88 4.59 35.37
CA PRO A 175 22.63 4.51 33.92
C PRO A 175 22.67 5.84 33.18
N ASP A 176 22.27 6.94 33.83
CA ASP A 176 22.23 8.27 33.22
C ASP A 176 23.62 8.92 33.07
N THR A 177 24.68 8.32 33.62
CA THR A 177 26.06 8.78 33.34
C THR A 177 26.60 8.20 32.03
N ILE A 178 25.88 7.28 31.40
CA ILE A 178 26.26 6.64 30.13
C ILE A 178 25.47 7.28 29.00
N LYS A 179 26.18 7.70 27.97
CA LYS A 179 25.63 8.38 26.80
C LYS A 179 25.93 7.60 25.54
N ASN A 180 25.18 7.88 24.48
CA ASN A 180 25.56 7.54 23.11
C ASN A 180 25.70 6.05 22.79
N ILE A 181 24.99 5.19 23.53
CA ILE A 181 24.76 3.80 23.13
C ILE A 181 23.88 3.76 21.88
N ILE A 182 24.17 2.81 21.00
CA ILE A 182 23.45 2.63 19.75
C ILE A 182 22.80 1.24 19.73
N ILE A 183 21.59 1.18 19.18
CA ILE A 183 20.94 -0.08 18.81
C ILE A 183 20.75 -0.03 17.31
N TRP A 184 21.44 -0.89 16.59
CA TRP A 184 21.31 -1.00 15.14
C TRP A 184 20.32 -2.11 14.76
N GLY A 185 19.49 -1.82 13.74
CA GLY A 185 18.70 -2.81 13.02
C GLY A 185 17.36 -3.20 13.61
N ASN A 186 17.08 -4.49 13.58
CA ASN A 186 15.78 -5.08 13.89
C ASN A 186 15.57 -5.21 15.40
N HIS A 187 14.33 -4.97 15.88
CA HIS A 187 13.92 -5.42 17.22
C HIS A 187 13.70 -6.95 17.22
N SER A 188 14.80 -7.70 17.26
CA SER A 188 14.82 -9.16 17.14
C SER A 188 16.05 -9.78 17.83
N SER A 189 16.27 -11.08 17.61
CA SER A 189 17.50 -11.76 18.01
C SER A 189 18.75 -11.31 17.25
N THR A 190 18.61 -10.60 16.12
CA THR A 190 19.76 -10.07 15.37
C THR A 190 20.16 -8.66 15.80
N VAL A 191 19.37 -7.99 16.65
CA VAL A 191 19.65 -6.63 17.15
C VAL A 191 21.11 -6.46 17.54
N PHE A 192 21.73 -5.35 17.17
CA PHE A 192 23.13 -5.07 17.49
C PHE A 192 23.26 -3.89 18.46
N PRO A 193 23.48 -4.17 19.76
CA PRO A 193 23.86 -3.17 20.75
C PRO A 193 25.33 -2.79 20.57
N ASP A 194 25.56 -1.52 20.29
CA ASP A 194 26.88 -0.97 19.97
C ASP A 194 27.24 0.13 20.97
N VAL A 195 28.43 0.00 21.56
CA VAL A 195 28.95 0.92 22.57
C VAL A 195 30.27 1.57 22.12
N HIS A 196 30.69 1.42 20.85
CA HIS A 196 31.96 1.98 20.36
C HIS A 196 32.00 3.50 20.48
N PHE A 197 30.84 4.14 20.35
CA PHE A 197 30.68 5.59 20.46
C PHE A 197 30.12 6.02 21.81
N ALA A 198 29.90 5.08 22.73
CA ALA A 198 29.32 5.36 24.03
C ALA A 198 30.38 5.89 24.99
N THR A 199 29.99 6.89 25.77
CA THR A 199 30.82 7.47 26.83
C THR A 199 30.19 7.22 28.19
N VAL A 200 31.00 7.25 29.23
CA VAL A 200 30.58 7.16 30.63
C VAL A 200 31.27 8.24 31.46
N SER A 201 30.53 8.90 32.33
CA SER A 201 31.09 9.84 33.30
C SER A 201 31.42 9.12 34.62
N ILE A 202 32.71 9.06 34.96
CA ILE A 202 33.23 8.52 36.24
C ILE A 202 34.06 9.63 36.89
N ASP A 203 33.78 9.96 38.16
CA ASP A 203 34.47 11.04 38.90
C ASP A 203 34.52 12.39 38.14
N ASN A 204 33.41 12.75 37.49
CA ASN A 204 33.26 13.94 36.63
C ASN A 204 34.22 13.98 35.43
N ARG A 205 34.75 12.83 35.01
CA ARG A 205 35.51 12.69 33.77
C ARG A 205 34.74 11.80 32.80
N GLU A 206 34.59 12.28 31.58
CA GLU A 206 33.99 11.51 30.50
C GLU A 206 35.06 10.62 29.84
N THR A 207 34.83 9.32 29.84
CA THR A 207 35.71 8.31 29.23
C THR A 207 34.93 7.41 28.28
N SER A 208 35.62 6.72 27.37
CA SER A 208 34.98 5.72 26.51
C SER A 208 34.46 4.54 27.34
N VAL A 209 33.29 4.01 26.98
CA VAL A 209 32.78 2.76 27.59
C VAL A 209 33.73 1.60 27.33
N TYR A 210 34.34 1.50 26.14
CA TYR A 210 35.32 0.46 25.84
C TYR A 210 36.54 0.53 26.76
N GLU A 211 37.10 1.74 26.92
CA GLU A 211 38.26 1.99 27.79
C GLU A 211 37.96 1.76 29.28
N SER A 212 36.70 1.95 29.69
CA SER A 212 36.28 1.80 31.08
C SER A 212 35.95 0.34 31.43
N VAL A 213 35.38 -0.42 30.48
CA VAL A 213 35.04 -1.84 30.66
C VAL A 213 36.27 -2.75 30.52
N GLN A 214 37.20 -2.41 29.63
CA GLN A 214 38.47 -3.13 29.38
C GLN A 214 38.29 -4.65 29.17
N ASN A 215 37.23 -5.05 28.48
CA ASN A 215 36.94 -6.45 28.22
C ASN A 215 36.16 -6.63 26.90
N ASP A 216 36.91 -6.72 25.80
CA ASP A 216 36.35 -6.84 24.46
C ASP A 216 35.52 -8.12 24.26
N ASN A 217 35.94 -9.25 24.84
CA ASN A 217 35.19 -10.50 24.76
C ASN A 217 33.80 -10.36 25.40
N TRP A 218 33.74 -9.74 26.58
CA TRP A 218 32.46 -9.49 27.24
C TRP A 218 31.58 -8.53 26.42
N LEU A 219 32.16 -7.47 25.85
CA LEU A 219 31.43 -6.50 25.03
C LEU A 219 30.91 -7.11 23.71
N ARG A 220 31.69 -7.97 23.06
CA ARG A 220 31.33 -8.57 21.76
C ARG A 220 30.43 -9.80 21.88
N ASP A 221 30.50 -10.54 22.98
CA ASP A 221 29.76 -11.79 23.17
C ASP A 221 28.67 -11.67 24.25
N ASP A 222 29.06 -11.68 25.52
CA ASP A 222 28.15 -11.81 26.67
C ASP A 222 27.15 -10.66 26.76
N PHE A 223 27.63 -9.43 26.56
CA PHE A 223 26.82 -8.21 26.58
C PHE A 223 25.72 -8.27 25.52
N ILE A 224 26.09 -8.56 24.28
CA ILE A 224 25.15 -8.64 23.14
C ILE A 224 24.15 -9.77 23.35
N ALA A 225 24.63 -10.96 23.73
CA ALA A 225 23.78 -12.12 24.02
C ALA A 225 22.76 -11.82 25.13
N THR A 226 23.21 -11.12 26.18
CA THR A 226 22.36 -10.74 27.31
C THR A 226 21.27 -9.75 26.91
N VAL A 227 21.59 -8.74 26.10
CA VAL A 227 20.59 -7.77 25.62
C VAL A 227 19.55 -8.47 24.74
N ARG A 228 19.99 -9.30 23.78
CA ARG A 228 19.13 -10.09 22.88
C ARG A 228 18.16 -11.01 23.63
N LYS A 229 18.65 -11.69 24.67
CA LYS A 229 17.86 -12.69 25.41
C LYS A 229 16.96 -12.11 26.50
N ARG A 230 17.21 -10.87 26.94
CA ARG A 230 16.60 -10.28 28.15
C ARG A 230 15.08 -10.37 28.20
N GLY A 231 14.39 -10.20 27.07
CA GLY A 231 12.93 -10.36 27.01
C GLY A 231 12.46 -11.77 27.39
N GLY A 232 13.16 -12.79 26.88
CA GLY A 232 12.92 -14.20 27.20
C GLY A 232 13.22 -14.52 28.66
N ASP A 233 14.31 -13.99 29.21
CA ASP A 233 14.66 -14.20 30.63
C ASP A 233 13.59 -13.63 31.58
N ILE A 234 13.03 -12.45 31.25
CA ILE A 234 11.94 -11.86 32.06
C ILE A 234 10.67 -12.71 31.97
N ILE A 235 10.34 -13.22 30.78
CA ILE A 235 9.18 -14.11 30.61
C ILE A 235 9.37 -15.38 31.42
N ALA A 236 10.56 -15.99 31.38
CA ALA A 236 10.88 -17.19 32.15
C ALA A 236 10.79 -16.94 33.66
N ALA A 237 11.21 -15.76 34.14
CA ALA A 237 11.18 -15.43 35.56
C ALA A 237 9.79 -15.02 36.07
N ARG A 238 8.98 -14.33 35.26
CA ARG A 238 7.70 -13.73 35.70
C ARG A 238 6.45 -14.44 35.19
N ASN A 239 6.59 -15.36 34.23
CA ASN A 239 5.48 -15.87 33.40
C ASN A 239 4.63 -14.77 32.74
N LEU A 240 5.21 -13.57 32.60
CA LEU A 240 4.60 -12.37 32.06
C LEU A 240 5.62 -11.63 31.22
N THR A 241 5.16 -10.92 30.20
CA THR A 241 6.01 -10.06 29.38
C THR A 241 6.61 -8.92 30.20
N SER A 242 7.71 -8.34 29.71
CA SER A 242 8.43 -7.23 30.36
C SER A 242 7.68 -5.89 30.23
N SER A 243 6.47 -5.83 30.80
CA SER A 243 5.49 -4.77 30.55
C SER A 243 5.89 -3.41 31.17
N ILE A 244 6.48 -3.40 32.38
CA ILE A 244 6.93 -2.16 33.03
C ILE A 244 8.06 -1.49 32.23
N SER A 245 9.08 -2.26 31.87
CA SER A 245 10.21 -1.72 31.11
C SER A 245 9.82 -1.33 29.69
N ALA A 246 8.88 -2.04 29.05
CA ALA A 246 8.30 -1.64 27.77
C ALA A 246 7.53 -0.32 27.88
N ALA A 247 6.65 -0.16 28.88
CA ALA A 247 5.91 1.08 29.10
C ALA A 247 6.84 2.28 29.35
N LYS A 248 7.89 2.10 30.16
CA LYS A 248 8.92 3.13 30.36
C LYS A 248 9.65 3.47 29.05
N ALA A 249 10.04 2.48 28.26
CA ALA A 249 10.70 2.73 26.98
C ALA A 249 9.80 3.47 25.97
N ILE A 250 8.48 3.20 25.98
CA ILE A 250 7.51 3.95 25.17
C ILE A 250 7.46 5.42 25.62
N ALA A 251 7.36 5.65 26.94
CA ALA A 251 7.35 6.99 27.50
C ALA A 251 8.62 7.77 27.09
N ASP A 252 9.79 7.17 27.26
CA ASP A 252 11.09 7.77 26.94
C ASP A 252 11.25 8.06 25.44
N HIS A 253 10.73 7.16 24.59
CA HIS A 253 10.75 7.36 23.14
C HIS A 253 9.92 8.58 22.75
N LEU A 254 8.69 8.67 23.26
CA LEU A 254 7.80 9.78 22.96
C LEU A 254 8.29 11.09 23.57
N GLU A 255 8.83 11.07 24.80
CA GLU A 255 9.43 12.24 25.45
C GLU A 255 10.63 12.75 24.66
N SER A 256 11.54 11.86 24.25
CA SER A 256 12.69 12.23 23.40
C SER A 256 12.23 12.81 22.07
N TRP A 257 11.19 12.25 21.47
CA TRP A 257 10.64 12.76 20.21
C TRP A 257 9.98 14.14 20.39
N TRP A 258 9.34 14.38 21.53
CA TRP A 258 8.61 15.61 21.77
C TRP A 258 9.51 16.78 22.20
N TYR A 259 10.45 16.51 23.12
CA TYR A 259 11.33 17.53 23.70
C TYR A 259 12.72 17.61 23.07
N GLY A 260 13.09 16.60 22.27
CA GLY A 260 14.40 16.53 21.63
C GLY A 260 15.44 15.81 22.48
N THR A 261 16.57 15.51 21.85
CA THR A 261 17.76 14.99 22.53
C THR A 261 18.66 16.14 22.99
N LYS A 262 19.48 15.92 24.02
CA LYS A 262 20.50 16.88 24.42
C LYS A 262 21.54 17.06 23.32
N GLU A 263 22.22 18.21 23.32
CA GLU A 263 23.30 18.47 22.38
C GLU A 263 24.41 17.41 22.52
N ASN A 264 24.88 16.89 21.38
CA ASN A 264 25.86 15.79 21.30
C ASN A 264 25.42 14.46 21.92
N GLU A 265 24.13 14.31 22.28
CA GLU A 265 23.54 13.04 22.73
C GLU A 265 22.55 12.51 21.71
N TRP A 266 22.46 11.17 21.58
CA TRP A 266 21.48 10.49 20.75
C TRP A 266 20.77 9.35 21.49
N VAL A 267 19.64 8.95 20.91
CA VAL A 267 18.87 7.78 21.33
C VAL A 267 18.70 6.83 20.15
N SER A 268 18.30 5.58 20.41
CA SER A 268 18.03 4.61 19.35
C SER A 268 16.55 4.62 18.98
N MET A 269 16.25 4.77 17.68
CA MET A 269 14.89 4.67 17.16
C MET A 269 14.88 3.88 15.85
N GLY A 270 13.92 2.97 15.71
CA GLY A 270 13.59 2.37 14.42
C GLY A 270 12.85 3.37 13.56
N ILE A 271 13.46 3.79 12.45
CA ILE A 271 12.91 4.77 11.51
C ILE A 271 13.09 4.30 10.08
N ILE A 272 12.42 4.94 9.13
CA ILE A 272 12.55 4.64 7.71
C ILE A 272 13.93 5.08 7.22
N SER A 273 14.70 4.14 6.68
CA SER A 273 16.06 4.34 6.16
C SER A 273 16.06 5.34 4.99
N ASP A 274 17.00 6.28 5.04
CA ASP A 274 17.33 7.20 3.95
C ASP A 274 18.47 6.68 3.05
N GLY A 275 18.97 5.46 3.30
CA GLY A 275 20.16 4.89 2.67
C GLY A 275 21.43 5.00 3.51
N SER A 276 21.37 5.64 4.68
CA SER A 276 22.55 5.76 5.56
C SER A 276 23.08 4.39 6.00
N TYR A 277 24.41 4.27 6.02
CA TYR A 277 25.14 3.07 6.43
C TYR A 277 24.87 1.83 5.58
N ASP A 278 24.67 2.02 4.26
CA ASP A 278 24.43 0.97 3.27
C ASP A 278 23.19 0.09 3.56
N VAL A 279 22.24 0.62 4.33
CA VAL A 279 20.94 -0.01 4.60
C VAL A 279 19.95 0.39 3.51
N GLU A 280 19.20 -0.56 2.98
CA GLU A 280 18.23 -0.33 1.90
C GLU A 280 17.23 0.79 2.23
N LYS A 281 17.13 1.78 1.34
CA LYS A 281 16.23 2.92 1.48
C LYS A 281 14.77 2.44 1.60
N GLY A 282 14.02 3.02 2.54
CA GLY A 282 12.62 2.67 2.77
C GLY A 282 12.41 1.50 3.75
N LEU A 283 13.45 0.80 4.18
CA LEU A 283 13.39 -0.20 5.24
C LEU A 283 13.23 0.47 6.61
N VAL A 284 12.45 -0.10 7.54
CA VAL A 284 12.42 0.38 8.92
C VAL A 284 13.58 -0.24 9.70
N PHE A 285 14.56 0.57 10.07
CA PHE A 285 15.81 0.13 10.67
C PHE A 285 16.17 1.02 11.86
N SER A 286 16.72 0.46 12.93
CA SER A 286 17.13 1.22 14.12
C SER A 286 18.45 1.92 13.91
N TYR A 287 18.48 3.23 14.18
CA TYR A 287 19.65 4.09 14.05
C TYR A 287 19.91 4.85 15.35
N PRO A 288 21.15 5.36 15.54
CA PRO A 288 21.37 6.50 16.44
C PRO A 288 20.71 7.73 15.83
N VAL A 289 19.83 8.39 16.58
CA VAL A 289 19.12 9.58 16.12
C VAL A 289 19.25 10.73 17.10
N GLN A 290 19.39 11.93 16.53
CA GLN A 290 19.24 13.20 17.23
C GLN A 290 17.88 13.80 16.90
N ILE A 291 17.29 14.46 17.88
CA ILE A 291 15.95 15.02 17.74
C ILE A 291 16.00 16.49 18.12
N LYS A 292 15.61 17.35 17.17
CA LYS A 292 15.56 18.81 17.38
C LYS A 292 14.24 19.34 16.83
N ASN A 293 13.51 20.10 17.66
CA ASN A 293 12.21 20.68 17.31
C ASN A 293 11.22 19.64 16.75
N GLY A 294 11.17 18.45 17.36
CA GLY A 294 10.28 17.36 16.95
C GLY A 294 10.68 16.62 15.67
N LYS A 295 11.79 17.00 15.02
CA LYS A 295 12.33 16.36 13.82
C LYS A 295 13.46 15.39 14.19
N ILE A 296 13.32 14.14 13.76
CA ILE A 296 14.31 13.08 13.92
C ILE A 296 15.35 13.19 12.80
N SER A 297 16.62 12.98 13.10
CA SER A 297 17.70 12.90 12.12
C SER A 297 18.70 11.82 12.51
N ILE A 298 19.07 10.97 11.55
CA ILE A 298 20.12 9.96 11.72
C ILE A 298 21.44 10.68 12.01
N VAL A 299 22.15 10.26 13.06
CA VAL A 299 23.53 10.69 13.30
C VAL A 299 24.37 10.13 12.16
N LYS A 300 25.04 10.98 11.38
CA LYS A 300 25.81 10.60 10.19
C LYS A 300 27.32 10.58 10.48
N ASN A 301 28.08 9.97 9.57
CA ASN A 301 29.55 9.98 9.55
C ASN A 301 30.23 9.30 10.77
N LEU A 302 29.53 8.37 11.42
CA LEU A 302 30.16 7.47 12.40
C LEU A 302 31.14 6.54 11.67
N LYS A 303 32.39 6.47 12.15
CA LYS A 303 33.42 5.60 11.59
C LYS A 303 33.27 4.19 12.16
N LEU A 304 32.62 3.31 11.40
CA LEU A 304 32.39 1.92 11.79
C LEU A 304 33.63 1.07 11.52
N ASP A 305 33.92 0.11 12.40
CA ASP A 305 34.90 -0.95 12.16
C ASP A 305 34.28 -2.11 11.36
N ASP A 306 35.11 -2.98 10.79
CA ASP A 306 34.66 -4.09 9.94
C ASP A 306 33.66 -5.01 10.66
N TRP A 307 33.83 -5.20 11.96
CA TRP A 307 32.94 -6.03 12.78
C TRP A 307 31.56 -5.38 12.97
N SER A 308 31.51 -4.07 13.22
CA SER A 308 30.23 -3.35 13.32
C SER A 308 29.48 -3.36 12.00
N ILE A 309 30.20 -3.24 10.87
CA ILE A 309 29.62 -3.36 9.52
C ILE A 309 29.01 -4.75 9.32
N GLU A 310 29.73 -5.83 9.68
CA GLU A 310 29.22 -7.20 9.60
C GLU A 310 27.95 -7.41 10.44
N MET A 311 27.94 -6.85 11.66
CA MET A 311 26.79 -6.97 12.57
C MET A 311 25.56 -6.19 12.08
N ILE A 312 25.77 -5.00 11.49
CA ILE A 312 24.73 -4.21 10.83
C ILE A 312 24.17 -4.95 9.62
N ASP A 313 25.03 -5.52 8.78
CA ASP A 313 24.63 -6.29 7.59
C ASP A 313 23.79 -7.52 7.96
N LYS A 314 24.14 -8.22 9.04
CA LYS A 314 23.37 -9.38 9.53
C LYS A 314 21.92 -9.02 9.88
N THR A 315 21.72 -7.92 10.58
CA THR A 315 20.37 -7.48 10.98
C THR A 315 19.62 -6.82 9.81
N HIS A 316 20.34 -6.16 8.89
CA HIS A 316 19.80 -5.65 7.63
C HIS A 316 19.21 -6.78 6.76
N LYS A 317 19.95 -7.88 6.57
CA LYS A 317 19.48 -9.05 5.80
C LYS A 317 18.21 -9.67 6.36
N GLU A 318 18.11 -9.85 7.68
CA GLU A 318 16.88 -10.35 8.32
C GLU A 318 15.67 -9.45 8.01
N LEU A 319 15.86 -8.12 8.04
CA LEU A 319 14.78 -7.17 7.74
C LEU A 319 14.37 -7.18 6.25
N ILE A 320 15.32 -7.40 5.32
CA ILE A 320 14.99 -7.58 3.89
C ILE A 320 14.11 -8.83 3.71
N GLU A 321 14.48 -9.94 4.35
CA GLU A 321 13.70 -11.19 4.30
C GLU A 321 12.29 -11.00 4.88
N GLU A 322 12.16 -10.35 6.03
CA GLU A 322 10.84 -10.05 6.63
C GLU A 322 10.00 -9.14 5.74
N LYS A 323 10.59 -8.10 5.15
CA LYS A 323 9.92 -7.20 4.21
C LYS A 323 9.40 -8.00 3.01
N HIS A 324 10.22 -8.88 2.44
CA HIS A 324 9.82 -9.72 1.32
C HIS A 324 8.63 -10.62 1.67
N ASP A 325 8.70 -11.33 2.79
CA ASP A 325 7.61 -12.18 3.29
C ASP A 325 6.31 -11.38 3.53
N ALA A 326 6.42 -10.19 4.10
CA ALA A 326 5.28 -9.30 4.33
C ALA A 326 4.61 -8.87 3.02
N LEU A 327 5.41 -8.45 2.02
CA LEU A 327 4.91 -8.02 0.71
C LEU A 327 4.24 -9.16 -0.06
N GLN A 328 4.84 -10.35 -0.05
CA GLN A 328 4.21 -11.55 -0.62
C GLN A 328 2.86 -11.82 0.04
N LYS A 329 2.76 -11.66 1.37
CA LYS A 329 1.51 -11.89 2.08
C LYS A 329 0.46 -10.84 1.77
N ILE A 330 0.83 -9.57 1.64
CA ILE A 330 -0.08 -8.50 1.20
C ILE A 330 -0.64 -8.84 -0.19
N HIS A 331 0.23 -9.23 -1.12
CA HIS A 331 -0.18 -9.65 -2.46
C HIS A 331 -1.16 -10.82 -2.41
N LEU A 332 -0.85 -11.87 -1.63
CA LEU A 332 -1.75 -13.01 -1.43
C LEU A 332 -3.10 -12.58 -0.82
N ILE A 333 -3.11 -11.66 0.16
CA ILE A 333 -4.35 -11.15 0.76
C ILE A 333 -5.21 -10.43 -0.28
N MET A 334 -4.59 -9.59 -1.12
CA MET A 334 -5.30 -8.92 -2.23
C MET A 334 -5.93 -9.95 -3.16
N MET A 335 -5.20 -11.00 -3.53
CA MET A 335 -5.74 -12.08 -4.35
C MET A 335 -6.85 -12.88 -3.66
N THR A 336 -6.81 -13.04 -2.32
CA THR A 336 -7.87 -13.76 -1.59
C THR A 336 -9.17 -12.98 -1.42
N ASN A 337 -9.15 -11.64 -1.58
CA ASN A 337 -10.35 -10.80 -1.58
C ASN A 337 -11.04 -10.74 -2.96
N LEU A 338 -10.39 -11.27 -3.99
CA LEU A 338 -11.00 -11.42 -5.30
C LEU A 338 -12.03 -12.56 -5.26
N VAL A 339 -13.15 -12.37 -5.96
CA VAL A 339 -14.09 -13.46 -6.20
C VAL A 339 -13.35 -14.60 -6.89
N LYS A 340 -13.53 -15.85 -6.44
CA LYS A 340 -12.93 -17.00 -7.11
C LYS A 340 -13.62 -17.26 -8.44
N LEU A 341 -12.84 -17.25 -9.51
CA LEU A 341 -13.30 -17.61 -10.85
C LEU A 341 -12.80 -19.00 -11.21
N GLN A 342 -13.63 -19.80 -11.87
CA GLN A 342 -13.18 -21.03 -12.50
C GLN A 342 -12.35 -20.69 -13.74
N THR A 343 -11.27 -21.45 -13.98
CA THR A 343 -10.41 -21.27 -15.17
C THR A 343 -11.22 -21.36 -16.45
N ILE A 344 -12.17 -22.28 -16.50
CA ILE A 344 -13.11 -22.46 -17.62
C ILE A 344 -14.52 -22.37 -17.04
N GLU A 345 -15.38 -21.52 -17.63
CA GLU A 345 -16.77 -21.37 -17.18
C GLU A 345 -17.70 -21.13 -18.37
N GLN A 346 -18.77 -21.93 -18.48
CA GLN A 346 -19.86 -21.68 -19.42
C GLN A 346 -20.78 -20.61 -18.82
N LEU A 347 -20.66 -19.37 -19.29
CA LEU A 347 -21.40 -18.23 -18.74
C LEU A 347 -22.84 -18.17 -19.27
N SER A 348 -23.03 -18.59 -20.52
CA SER A 348 -24.33 -18.66 -21.20
C SER A 348 -24.32 -19.76 -22.27
N PRO A 349 -25.43 -20.10 -22.94
CA PRO A 349 -25.42 -21.04 -24.06
C PRO A 349 -24.51 -20.64 -25.24
N LEU A 350 -24.12 -19.37 -25.37
CA LEU A 350 -23.28 -18.85 -26.46
C LEU A 350 -21.86 -18.49 -26.02
N VAL A 351 -21.64 -18.26 -24.73
CA VAL A 351 -20.40 -17.67 -24.21
C VAL A 351 -19.73 -18.60 -23.22
N LEU A 352 -18.53 -19.04 -23.56
CA LEU A 352 -17.65 -19.79 -22.69
C LEU A 352 -16.37 -18.99 -22.42
N ARG A 353 -16.05 -18.77 -21.15
CA ARG A 353 -14.85 -18.05 -20.71
C ARG A 353 -13.71 -19.02 -20.45
N VAL A 354 -12.51 -18.66 -20.89
CA VAL A 354 -11.25 -19.29 -20.50
C VAL A 354 -10.34 -18.20 -19.92
N LEU A 355 -9.81 -18.41 -18.72
CA LEU A 355 -8.89 -17.44 -18.10
C LEU A 355 -7.48 -17.56 -18.69
N GLY A 356 -6.84 -16.42 -18.93
CA GLY A 356 -5.48 -16.25 -19.44
C GLY A 356 -4.37 -16.77 -18.53
N CYS A 357 -4.71 -17.33 -17.36
CA CYS A 357 -3.80 -17.95 -16.41
C CYS A 357 -2.64 -17.03 -15.96
N ASN A 358 -2.89 -15.73 -15.93
CA ASN A 358 -1.92 -14.66 -15.67
C ASN A 358 -2.38 -13.72 -14.53
N PRO A 359 -2.75 -14.20 -13.33
CA PRO A 359 -3.32 -13.35 -12.30
C PRO A 359 -2.28 -12.34 -11.75
N SER A 360 -2.70 -11.08 -11.57
CA SER A 360 -1.85 -9.98 -11.08
C SER A 360 -2.71 -8.82 -10.55
N PRO A 361 -2.12 -7.76 -9.97
CA PRO A 361 -2.90 -6.57 -9.60
C PRO A 361 -3.61 -5.88 -10.78
N MET A 362 -3.09 -6.02 -12.00
CA MET A 362 -3.66 -5.41 -13.21
C MET A 362 -4.68 -6.32 -13.91
N THR A 363 -4.44 -7.63 -13.88
CA THR A 363 -5.25 -8.66 -14.57
C THR A 363 -6.20 -9.40 -13.62
N LEU A 364 -6.21 -9.03 -12.33
CA LEU A 364 -7.02 -9.63 -11.27
C LEU A 364 -6.84 -11.16 -11.18
N GLN A 365 -7.89 -11.93 -11.41
CA GLN A 365 -7.87 -13.40 -11.45
C GLN A 365 -7.19 -13.97 -12.71
N GLY A 366 -6.87 -13.12 -13.68
CA GLY A 366 -6.39 -13.45 -15.01
C GLY A 366 -7.29 -12.81 -16.08
N THR A 367 -6.72 -12.59 -17.27
CA THR A 367 -7.43 -12.00 -18.41
C THR A 367 -8.54 -12.95 -18.89
N ASN A 368 -9.75 -12.45 -19.03
CA ASN A 368 -10.86 -13.23 -19.58
C ASN A 368 -10.74 -13.29 -21.10
N THR A 369 -10.68 -14.50 -21.67
CA THR A 369 -10.90 -14.72 -23.11
C THR A 369 -12.21 -15.47 -23.31
N TYR A 370 -12.87 -15.26 -24.45
CA TYR A 370 -14.21 -15.78 -24.69
C TYR A 370 -14.32 -16.55 -25.99
N LEU A 371 -14.80 -17.78 -25.92
CA LEU A 371 -15.27 -18.55 -27.06
C LEU A 371 -16.77 -18.27 -27.27
N ILE A 372 -17.10 -17.65 -28.39
CA ILE A 372 -18.44 -17.11 -28.68
C ILE A 372 -19.06 -17.85 -29.86
N GLY A 373 -20.31 -18.28 -29.70
CA GLY A 373 -21.10 -18.99 -30.69
C GLY A 373 -21.38 -20.45 -30.34
N LYS A 374 -22.05 -21.15 -31.25
CA LYS A 374 -22.42 -22.56 -31.18
C LYS A 374 -21.61 -23.40 -32.17
N GLY A 375 -21.76 -24.71 -32.07
CA GLY A 375 -21.17 -25.65 -33.01
C GLY A 375 -19.64 -25.62 -33.04
N ARG A 376 -19.10 -26.03 -34.20
CA ARG A 376 -17.66 -26.25 -34.42
C ARG A 376 -16.92 -25.00 -34.89
N ASN A 377 -17.59 -23.96 -35.36
CA ASN A 377 -16.93 -22.73 -35.79
C ASN A 377 -17.34 -21.64 -34.80
N ARG A 378 -16.39 -21.17 -33.99
CA ARG A 378 -16.62 -20.12 -33.00
C ARG A 378 -15.62 -18.97 -33.17
N LEU A 379 -15.95 -17.84 -32.55
CA LEU A 379 -15.07 -16.69 -32.45
C LEU A 379 -14.31 -16.77 -31.14
N LEU A 380 -13.01 -16.46 -31.16
CA LEU A 380 -12.24 -16.22 -29.94
C LEU A 380 -12.10 -14.70 -29.75
N LEU A 381 -12.57 -14.18 -28.62
CA LEU A 381 -12.35 -12.80 -28.23
C LEU A 381 -11.19 -12.73 -27.23
N ASP A 382 -10.16 -11.96 -27.60
CA ASP A 382 -8.85 -11.85 -26.99
C ASP A 382 -8.07 -13.17 -26.89
N ALA A 383 -6.74 -13.08 -26.89
CA ALA A 383 -5.86 -14.24 -26.98
C ALA A 383 -4.96 -14.43 -25.76
N GLY A 384 -5.18 -13.66 -24.68
CA GLY A 384 -4.34 -13.74 -23.49
C GLY A 384 -2.91 -13.24 -23.72
N GLN A 385 -2.07 -13.37 -22.69
CA GLN A 385 -0.66 -13.00 -22.73
C GLN A 385 0.25 -14.05 -23.41
N GLY A 386 -0.27 -15.23 -23.73
CA GLY A 386 0.53 -16.36 -24.23
C GLY A 386 1.19 -17.20 -23.12
N VAL A 387 0.61 -17.20 -21.91
CA VAL A 387 1.06 -18.11 -20.83
C VAL A 387 0.83 -19.57 -21.27
N PRO A 388 1.82 -20.48 -21.14
CA PRO A 388 1.65 -21.87 -21.58
C PRO A 388 0.42 -22.59 -21.00
N ALA A 389 0.14 -22.36 -19.71
CA ALA A 389 -1.04 -22.92 -19.05
C ALA A 389 -2.36 -22.48 -19.72
N TYR A 390 -2.46 -21.23 -20.18
CA TYR A 390 -3.64 -20.76 -20.92
C TYR A 390 -3.80 -21.50 -22.25
N VAL A 391 -2.71 -21.72 -22.98
CA VAL A 391 -2.74 -22.44 -24.26
C VAL A 391 -3.22 -23.89 -24.06
N ASP A 392 -2.77 -24.53 -22.98
CA ASP A 392 -3.22 -25.88 -22.60
C ASP A 392 -4.70 -25.91 -22.23
N GLU A 393 -5.18 -24.98 -21.39
CA GLU A 393 -6.60 -24.88 -20.99
C GLU A 393 -7.51 -24.58 -22.18
N LEU A 394 -7.09 -23.70 -23.08
CA LEU A 394 -7.83 -23.39 -24.32
C LEU A 394 -7.89 -24.63 -25.23
N LYS A 395 -6.77 -25.34 -25.40
CA LYS A 395 -6.69 -26.57 -26.19
C LYS A 395 -7.66 -27.63 -25.67
N ASP A 396 -7.61 -27.89 -24.37
CA ASP A 396 -8.44 -28.91 -23.74
C ASP A 396 -9.92 -28.53 -23.78
N THR A 397 -10.24 -27.25 -23.56
CA THR A 397 -11.58 -26.69 -23.75
C THR A 397 -12.09 -26.91 -25.17
N MET A 398 -11.30 -26.53 -26.17
CA MET A 398 -11.69 -26.64 -27.58
C MET A 398 -11.90 -28.11 -27.98
N LYS A 399 -10.99 -28.99 -27.57
CA LYS A 399 -11.08 -30.43 -27.85
C LYS A 399 -12.31 -31.06 -27.20
N THR A 400 -12.56 -30.74 -25.93
CA THR A 400 -13.67 -31.32 -25.14
C THR A 400 -15.03 -30.91 -25.69
N ASN A 401 -15.14 -29.66 -26.18
CA ASN A 401 -16.38 -29.11 -26.70
C ASN A 401 -16.49 -29.22 -28.24
N ASN A 402 -15.53 -29.89 -28.90
CA ASN A 402 -15.44 -30.01 -30.36
C ASN A 402 -15.50 -28.64 -31.09
N ILE A 403 -14.78 -27.66 -30.56
CA ILE A 403 -14.72 -26.28 -31.04
C ILE A 403 -13.49 -26.11 -31.95
N GLY A 404 -13.71 -25.45 -33.08
CA GLY A 404 -12.70 -24.83 -33.93
C GLY A 404 -12.95 -23.33 -34.03
N LEU A 405 -11.93 -22.59 -34.49
CA LEU A 405 -12.00 -21.14 -34.64
C LEU A 405 -12.27 -20.73 -36.09
N GLN A 406 -13.17 -19.76 -36.23
CA GLN A 406 -13.47 -19.02 -37.46
C GLN A 406 -12.62 -17.74 -37.56
N ALA A 407 -12.43 -17.03 -36.44
CA ALA A 407 -11.62 -15.83 -36.35
C ALA A 407 -11.21 -15.54 -34.90
N ILE A 408 -10.18 -14.71 -34.73
CA ILE A 408 -9.82 -14.09 -33.45
C ILE A 408 -10.20 -12.61 -33.53
N LEU A 409 -10.88 -12.10 -32.51
CA LEU A 409 -11.23 -10.70 -32.34
C LEU A 409 -10.40 -10.15 -31.19
N ILE A 410 -9.84 -8.96 -31.35
CA ILE A 410 -9.05 -8.29 -30.32
C ILE A 410 -9.76 -7.01 -29.88
N THR A 411 -9.88 -6.84 -28.57
CA THR A 411 -10.44 -5.63 -27.96
C THR A 411 -9.47 -4.45 -28.08
N HIS A 412 -8.21 -4.61 -27.67
CA HIS A 412 -7.21 -3.55 -27.66
C HIS A 412 -5.76 -4.06 -27.57
N TRP A 413 -4.77 -3.16 -27.60
CA TRP A 413 -3.37 -3.51 -27.79
C TRP A 413 -2.64 -4.13 -26.57
N HIS A 414 -3.19 -4.07 -25.35
CA HIS A 414 -2.44 -4.47 -24.17
C HIS A 414 -1.91 -5.91 -24.26
N PRO A 415 -0.70 -6.18 -23.72
CA PRO A 415 0.04 -7.43 -23.94
C PRO A 415 -0.76 -8.66 -23.52
N ASP A 416 -1.52 -8.56 -22.45
CA ASP A 416 -2.33 -9.64 -21.91
C ASP A 416 -3.60 -9.95 -22.73
N HIS A 417 -3.89 -9.17 -23.77
CA HIS A 417 -4.96 -9.46 -24.73
C HIS A 417 -4.41 -9.96 -26.09
N ILE A 418 -3.22 -9.52 -26.51
CA ILE A 418 -2.71 -9.78 -27.88
C ILE A 418 -1.47 -10.66 -27.98
N CYS A 419 -0.66 -10.81 -26.93
CA CYS A 419 0.61 -11.54 -27.06
C CYS A 419 0.41 -13.03 -27.35
N GLY A 420 -0.69 -13.63 -26.88
CA GLY A 420 -0.98 -15.06 -27.10
C GLY A 420 -1.48 -15.42 -28.50
N ILE A 421 -1.67 -14.45 -29.41
CA ILE A 421 -2.22 -14.71 -30.75
C ILE A 421 -1.41 -15.78 -31.50
N LYS A 422 -0.08 -15.65 -31.51
CA LYS A 422 0.80 -16.60 -32.22
C LYS A 422 0.69 -18.02 -31.65
N ASP A 423 0.55 -18.13 -30.34
CA ASP A 423 0.38 -19.41 -29.66
C ASP A 423 -0.96 -20.06 -30.01
N VAL A 424 -2.04 -19.28 -30.06
CA VAL A 424 -3.36 -19.76 -30.48
C VAL A 424 -3.37 -20.19 -31.95
N LEU A 425 -2.78 -19.41 -32.87
CA LEU A 425 -2.70 -19.77 -34.29
C LEU A 425 -1.92 -21.06 -34.52
N LYS A 426 -0.81 -21.24 -33.77
CA LYS A 426 -0.02 -22.48 -33.76
C LYS A 426 -0.80 -23.65 -33.17
N LEU A 427 -1.55 -23.43 -32.09
CA LEU A 427 -2.36 -24.44 -31.43
C LEU A 427 -3.38 -25.08 -32.39
N ILE A 428 -4.04 -24.25 -33.22
CA ILE A 428 -5.09 -24.70 -34.14
C ILE A 428 -4.58 -25.08 -35.54
N ASP A 429 -3.27 -24.95 -35.79
CA ASP A 429 -2.62 -25.16 -37.09
C ASP A 429 -3.28 -24.36 -38.24
N LYS A 430 -3.57 -23.08 -37.98
CA LYS A 430 -4.14 -22.15 -38.97
C LYS A 430 -3.42 -20.80 -38.92
N PRO A 431 -2.23 -20.66 -39.51
CA PRO A 431 -1.48 -19.40 -39.51
C PRO A 431 -2.22 -18.25 -40.22
N ASP A 432 -3.10 -18.57 -41.16
CA ASP A 432 -3.86 -17.60 -41.96
C ASP A 432 -5.28 -17.33 -41.39
N LEU A 433 -5.59 -17.79 -40.17
CA LEU A 433 -6.88 -17.48 -39.55
C LEU A 433 -7.04 -15.95 -39.40
N PRO A 434 -8.16 -15.35 -39.83
CA PRO A 434 -8.37 -13.92 -39.66
C PRO A 434 -8.27 -13.48 -38.19
N VAL A 435 -7.39 -12.51 -37.93
CA VAL A 435 -7.27 -11.83 -36.63
C VAL A 435 -7.71 -10.39 -36.81
N TYR A 436 -8.88 -10.04 -36.27
CA TYR A 436 -9.43 -8.69 -36.40
C TYR A 436 -9.07 -7.85 -35.19
N LYS A 437 -8.59 -6.64 -35.47
CA LYS A 437 -8.26 -5.64 -34.46
C LYS A 437 -8.56 -4.27 -35.04
N ARG A 438 -8.79 -3.26 -34.22
CA ARG A 438 -8.75 -1.88 -34.70
C ARG A 438 -7.31 -1.37 -34.78
N LYS A 439 -7.01 -0.57 -35.80
CA LYS A 439 -5.69 0.04 -35.93
C LYS A 439 -5.47 1.10 -34.86
N LEU A 440 -4.28 1.16 -34.27
CA LEU A 440 -3.90 2.26 -33.38
C LEU A 440 -3.92 3.57 -34.17
N PHE A 441 -4.60 4.59 -33.63
CA PHE A 441 -4.60 5.94 -34.22
C PHE A 441 -3.52 6.83 -33.60
N GLU A 442 -3.15 6.57 -32.33
CA GLU A 442 -1.99 7.14 -31.66
C GLU A 442 -1.16 6.00 -31.05
N MET A 443 0.16 6.14 -31.10
CA MET A 443 1.08 5.15 -30.57
C MET A 443 1.19 5.27 -29.04
N PRO A 444 1.22 4.14 -28.30
CA PRO A 444 1.46 4.17 -26.86
C PRO A 444 2.85 4.72 -26.49
N ASP A 445 3.02 5.10 -25.23
CA ASP A 445 4.32 5.53 -24.69
C ASP A 445 5.38 4.43 -24.84
N LEU A 446 6.49 4.74 -25.51
CA LEU A 446 7.59 3.80 -25.76
C LEU A 446 8.16 3.17 -24.48
N LYS A 447 8.23 3.91 -23.36
CA LYS A 447 8.69 3.36 -22.08
C LYS A 447 7.70 2.36 -21.52
N LYS A 448 6.39 2.57 -21.70
CA LYS A 448 5.37 1.59 -21.32
C LYS A 448 5.54 0.31 -22.14
N LEU A 449 5.69 0.44 -23.45
CA LEU A 449 5.91 -0.71 -24.35
C LEU A 449 7.17 -1.51 -23.97
N GLN A 450 8.28 -0.84 -23.70
CA GLN A 450 9.52 -1.48 -23.24
C GLN A 450 9.34 -2.21 -21.90
N THR A 451 8.61 -1.60 -20.96
CA THR A 451 8.30 -2.22 -19.65
C THR A 451 7.50 -3.51 -19.82
N TYR A 452 6.62 -3.57 -20.83
CA TYR A 452 5.84 -4.76 -21.15
C TYR A 452 6.55 -5.77 -22.06
N GLY A 453 7.76 -5.47 -22.56
CA GLY A 453 8.45 -6.31 -23.54
C GLY A 453 7.73 -6.36 -24.89
N MET A 454 6.96 -5.32 -25.22
CA MET A 454 6.19 -5.20 -26.46
C MET A 454 7.04 -4.61 -27.59
N PRO A 455 6.74 -4.92 -28.87
CA PRO A 455 7.33 -4.18 -30.00
C PRO A 455 6.98 -2.69 -29.91
N GLU A 456 7.80 -1.85 -30.55
CA GLU A 456 7.57 -0.39 -30.61
C GLU A 456 6.22 -0.04 -31.24
N ASN A 457 5.70 -0.93 -32.09
CA ASN A 457 4.37 -0.84 -32.67
C ASN A 457 3.56 -2.11 -32.34
N PRO A 458 2.57 -2.05 -31.43
CA PRO A 458 1.74 -3.20 -31.08
C PRO A 458 0.97 -3.81 -32.26
N ASP A 459 0.71 -3.03 -33.32
CA ASP A 459 0.07 -3.53 -34.54
C ASP A 459 0.96 -4.51 -35.33
N GLU A 460 2.22 -4.72 -34.92
CA GLU A 460 3.16 -5.69 -35.52
C GLU A 460 3.19 -7.03 -34.77
N VAL A 461 2.44 -7.17 -33.67
CA VAL A 461 2.40 -8.43 -32.90
C VAL A 461 1.85 -9.58 -33.74
N ALA A 462 0.88 -9.33 -34.62
CA ALA A 462 0.29 -10.32 -35.52
C ALA A 462 -0.08 -9.69 -36.86
N ASN A 463 -0.45 -10.54 -37.83
CA ASN A 463 -0.99 -10.07 -39.11
C ASN A 463 -2.47 -9.71 -38.95
N PHE A 464 -2.75 -8.47 -38.55
CA PHE A 464 -4.11 -8.02 -38.28
C PHE A 464 -4.89 -7.63 -39.56
N THR A 465 -6.16 -8.02 -39.59
CA THR A 465 -7.16 -7.41 -40.47
C THR A 465 -7.81 -6.24 -39.74
N PHE A 466 -7.48 -5.01 -40.15
CA PHE A 466 -7.91 -3.83 -39.42
C PHE A 466 -9.38 -3.47 -39.64
N ILE A 467 -10.10 -3.25 -38.55
CA ILE A 467 -11.45 -2.70 -38.52
C ILE A 467 -11.35 -1.16 -38.63
N ASN A 468 -11.65 -0.60 -39.80
CA ASN A 468 -11.52 0.84 -40.09
C ASN A 468 -12.80 1.66 -39.84
N ASN A 469 -12.61 2.96 -39.59
CA ASN A 469 -13.62 3.97 -39.20
C ASN A 469 -14.63 4.40 -40.28
N GLY A 470 -14.95 3.52 -41.23
CA GLY A 470 -15.71 3.91 -42.44
C GLY A 470 -17.22 3.78 -42.35
N THR A 471 -17.77 2.90 -41.53
CA THR A 471 -19.22 2.65 -41.47
C THR A 471 -19.57 1.96 -40.16
N ASP A 472 -20.67 2.38 -39.56
CA ASP A 472 -21.42 1.66 -38.53
C ASP A 472 -21.67 0.21 -38.95
N GLN A 473 -20.75 -0.72 -38.65
CA GLN A 473 -20.92 -2.17 -38.44
C GLN A 473 -19.79 -2.99 -39.05
N PHE A 474 -18.67 -3.15 -38.33
CA PHE A 474 -18.02 -4.46 -38.41
C PHE A 474 -18.92 -5.43 -37.66
N ASN A 475 -19.68 -6.20 -38.43
CA ASN A 475 -20.46 -7.32 -37.91
C ASN A 475 -19.74 -8.60 -38.32
N ILE A 476 -19.67 -9.54 -37.39
CA ILE A 476 -19.22 -10.89 -37.68
C ILE A 476 -20.24 -11.87 -37.15
N GLU A 477 -20.63 -12.79 -38.01
CA GLU A 477 -21.60 -13.82 -37.70
C GLU A 477 -20.87 -15.14 -37.56
N THR A 478 -21.30 -15.91 -36.58
CA THR A 478 -20.95 -17.31 -36.43
C THR A 478 -22.20 -18.09 -36.04
N GLU A 479 -22.12 -19.41 -35.90
CA GLU A 479 -23.30 -20.22 -35.64
C GLU A 479 -23.99 -19.78 -34.33
N GLY A 480 -25.18 -19.17 -34.44
CA GLY A 480 -25.97 -18.73 -33.29
C GLY A 480 -25.46 -17.48 -32.55
N ALA A 481 -24.53 -16.72 -33.11
CA ALA A 481 -24.06 -15.46 -32.52
C ALA A 481 -23.78 -14.39 -33.58
N HIS A 482 -24.31 -13.19 -33.36
CA HIS A 482 -24.03 -11.98 -34.16
C HIS A 482 -23.30 -10.97 -33.28
N LEU A 483 -22.03 -10.69 -33.61
CA LEU A 483 -21.22 -9.71 -32.90
C LEU A 483 -21.06 -8.43 -33.72
N LYS A 484 -21.34 -7.29 -33.08
CA LYS A 484 -21.07 -5.95 -33.62
C LYS A 484 -19.91 -5.32 -32.88
N ALA A 485 -18.85 -4.94 -33.59
CA ALA A 485 -17.76 -4.16 -32.99
C ALA A 485 -18.17 -2.71 -32.81
N ILE A 486 -17.85 -2.15 -31.64
CA ILE A 486 -18.20 -0.80 -31.23
C ILE A 486 -16.93 -0.12 -30.77
N HIS A 487 -16.53 0.94 -31.49
CA HIS A 487 -15.37 1.72 -31.11
C HIS A 487 -15.65 2.45 -29.80
N THR A 488 -14.86 2.14 -28.79
CA THR A 488 -15.01 2.66 -27.42
C THR A 488 -13.65 3.15 -26.94
N PRO A 489 -13.10 4.21 -27.57
CA PRO A 489 -11.79 4.73 -27.21
C PRO A 489 -11.77 5.29 -25.78
N GLY A 490 -10.57 5.47 -25.26
CA GLY A 490 -10.31 6.16 -24.00
C GLY A 490 -9.52 5.31 -23.02
N HIS A 491 -9.85 4.02 -22.88
CA HIS A 491 -8.93 3.08 -22.24
C HIS A 491 -7.62 2.98 -23.05
N THR A 492 -7.78 2.68 -24.34
CA THR A 492 -6.77 2.87 -25.38
C THR A 492 -7.43 3.43 -26.64
N THR A 493 -6.62 3.88 -27.58
CA THR A 493 -7.09 4.48 -28.84
C THR A 493 -7.75 3.46 -29.78
N ASP A 494 -7.26 2.23 -29.78
CA ASP A 494 -7.80 1.13 -30.58
C ASP A 494 -8.93 0.35 -29.90
N HIS A 495 -9.36 0.73 -28.69
CA HIS A 495 -10.27 -0.10 -27.90
C HIS A 495 -11.63 -0.34 -28.58
N LEU A 496 -12.03 -1.61 -28.67
CA LEU A 496 -13.33 -2.09 -29.14
C LEU A 496 -14.07 -2.81 -28.02
N CYS A 497 -15.36 -2.51 -27.89
CA CYS A 497 -16.33 -3.40 -27.25
C CYS A 497 -17.03 -4.23 -28.33
N PHE A 498 -17.55 -5.40 -27.98
CA PHE A 498 -18.33 -6.23 -28.89
C PHE A 498 -19.73 -6.48 -28.33
N TRP A 499 -20.76 -6.18 -29.11
CA TRP A 499 -22.16 -6.39 -28.75
C TRP A 499 -22.67 -7.70 -29.32
N LEU A 500 -23.14 -8.59 -28.44
CA LEU A 500 -23.80 -9.85 -28.78
C LEU A 500 -25.31 -9.65 -28.78
N GLU A 501 -25.92 -9.71 -29.97
CA GLU A 501 -27.33 -9.37 -30.15
C GLU A 501 -28.28 -10.32 -29.41
N GLU A 502 -28.00 -11.62 -29.46
CA GLU A 502 -28.87 -12.67 -28.92
C GLU A 502 -29.08 -12.58 -27.42
N GLU A 503 -28.06 -12.12 -26.69
CA GLU A 503 -28.08 -12.02 -25.23
C GLU A 503 -28.23 -10.57 -24.75
N GLN A 504 -28.22 -9.60 -25.67
CA GLN A 504 -28.07 -8.17 -25.35
C GLN A 504 -26.89 -7.95 -24.39
N ALA A 505 -25.79 -8.65 -24.66
CA ALA A 505 -24.61 -8.69 -23.84
C ALA A 505 -23.49 -7.86 -24.46
N LEU A 506 -22.68 -7.23 -23.62
CA LEU A 506 -21.50 -6.49 -24.07
C LEU A 506 -20.23 -7.16 -23.57
N PHE A 507 -19.31 -7.46 -24.48
CA PHE A 507 -17.93 -7.70 -24.13
C PHE A 507 -17.20 -6.36 -24.04
N SER A 508 -16.85 -5.93 -22.83
CA SER A 508 -16.37 -4.58 -22.59
C SER A 508 -14.86 -4.40 -22.71
N GLY A 509 -14.10 -5.50 -22.87
CA GLY A 509 -12.65 -5.47 -22.70
C GLY A 509 -12.30 -4.77 -21.38
N ASP A 510 -11.37 -3.83 -21.46
CA ASP A 510 -10.90 -3.09 -20.29
C ASP A 510 -11.62 -1.75 -20.11
N THR A 511 -12.68 -1.48 -20.88
CA THR A 511 -13.52 -0.29 -20.63
C THR A 511 -14.27 -0.39 -19.30
N ILE A 512 -14.75 -1.59 -18.94
CA ILE A 512 -15.43 -1.89 -17.67
C ILE A 512 -14.89 -3.22 -17.15
N LEU A 513 -14.56 -3.28 -15.86
CA LEU A 513 -14.03 -4.47 -15.21
C LEU A 513 -15.08 -5.12 -14.30
N GLY A 514 -14.92 -6.41 -14.03
CA GLY A 514 -15.79 -7.16 -13.13
C GLY A 514 -15.58 -6.82 -11.65
N GLN A 515 -14.42 -6.31 -11.29
CA GLN A 515 -14.09 -5.86 -9.94
C GLN A 515 -13.06 -4.72 -10.02
N GLY A 516 -13.25 -3.65 -9.24
CA GLY A 516 -12.38 -2.48 -9.29
C GLY A 516 -12.76 -1.49 -10.39
N THR A 517 -11.80 -0.67 -10.84
CA THR A 517 -12.01 0.32 -11.91
C THR A 517 -10.87 0.32 -12.92
N THR A 518 -11.19 0.71 -14.14
CA THR A 518 -10.28 0.85 -15.29
C THR A 518 -9.32 2.04 -15.17
N GLU A 519 -8.07 1.86 -15.64
CA GLU A 519 -7.16 2.94 -16.02
C GLU A 519 -7.42 3.39 -17.46
N PHE A 520 -7.15 4.65 -17.82
CA PHE A 520 -7.47 5.19 -19.13
C PHE A 520 -6.37 6.13 -19.64
N GLU A 521 -6.17 6.15 -20.95
CA GLU A 521 -5.28 7.07 -21.66
C GLU A 521 -5.95 8.42 -21.91
N ASP A 522 -7.24 8.45 -22.28
CA ASP A 522 -8.01 9.68 -22.53
C ASP A 522 -9.37 9.63 -21.84
N LEU A 523 -9.60 10.55 -20.90
CA LEU A 523 -10.84 10.56 -20.11
C LEU A 523 -12.06 11.02 -20.90
N TYR A 524 -11.90 11.94 -21.85
CA TYR A 524 -13.02 12.48 -22.63
C TYR A 524 -13.63 11.39 -23.50
N ASP A 525 -12.78 10.70 -24.25
CA ASP A 525 -13.17 9.57 -25.08
C ASP A 525 -13.71 8.44 -24.22
N TYR A 526 -13.09 8.17 -23.07
CA TYR A 526 -13.55 7.14 -22.13
C TYR A 526 -14.96 7.41 -21.60
N LEU A 527 -15.27 8.64 -21.18
CA LEU A 527 -16.62 8.99 -20.71
C LEU A 527 -17.65 8.94 -21.84
N ASN A 528 -17.29 9.36 -23.05
CA ASN A 528 -18.17 9.23 -24.22
C ASN A 528 -18.47 7.75 -24.53
N SER A 529 -17.46 6.88 -24.40
CA SER A 529 -17.62 5.43 -24.52
C SER A 529 -18.54 4.86 -23.44
N LEU A 530 -18.39 5.25 -22.17
CA LEU A 530 -19.30 4.83 -21.09
C LEU A 530 -20.73 5.32 -21.31
N GLN A 531 -20.91 6.55 -21.79
CA GLN A 531 -22.23 7.11 -22.12
C GLN A 531 -22.88 6.39 -23.31
N LEU A 532 -22.10 6.04 -24.33
CA LEU A 532 -22.55 5.21 -25.45
C LEU A 532 -23.03 3.85 -24.95
N ILE A 533 -22.23 3.17 -24.12
CA ILE A 533 -22.59 1.87 -23.55
C ILE A 533 -23.84 1.97 -22.67
N LEU A 534 -23.96 3.02 -21.85
CA LEU A 534 -25.16 3.26 -21.02
C LEU A 534 -26.41 3.38 -21.88
N LYS A 535 -26.34 4.12 -23.00
CA LYS A 535 -27.45 4.25 -23.96
C LYS A 535 -27.82 2.94 -24.64
N MET A 536 -26.84 2.04 -24.86
CA MET A 536 -27.12 0.71 -25.40
C MET A 536 -27.86 -0.20 -24.43
N SER A 537 -27.80 0.09 -23.13
CA SER A 537 -28.50 -0.65 -22.07
C SER A 537 -28.22 -2.17 -22.11
N PRO A 538 -26.95 -2.61 -22.00
CA PRO A 538 -26.62 -4.04 -21.90
C PRO A 538 -27.33 -4.69 -20.73
N LYS A 539 -27.84 -5.91 -20.94
CA LYS A 539 -28.40 -6.74 -19.86
C LYS A 539 -27.32 -7.36 -18.99
N ILE A 540 -26.15 -7.63 -19.59
CA ILE A 540 -25.01 -8.26 -18.92
C ILE A 540 -23.72 -7.76 -19.58
N ILE A 541 -22.65 -7.65 -18.80
CA ILE A 541 -21.32 -7.30 -19.34
C ILE A 541 -20.32 -8.41 -19.00
N TYR A 542 -19.59 -8.83 -20.02
CA TYR A 542 -18.48 -9.77 -19.96
C TYR A 542 -17.15 -8.99 -20.07
N PRO A 543 -16.47 -8.70 -18.93
CA PRO A 543 -15.31 -7.80 -18.92
C PRO A 543 -14.02 -8.49 -19.35
N GLY A 544 -12.98 -7.70 -19.67
CA GLY A 544 -11.62 -8.18 -19.91
C GLY A 544 -10.98 -8.77 -18.65
N HIS A 545 -11.32 -8.25 -17.47
CA HIS A 545 -10.85 -8.78 -16.18
C HIS A 545 -11.99 -8.87 -15.15
N GLY A 546 -11.92 -9.87 -14.27
CA GLY A 546 -12.87 -10.02 -13.17
C GLY A 546 -14.17 -10.77 -13.52
N PRO A 547 -15.10 -10.89 -12.56
CA PRO A 547 -16.37 -11.62 -12.74
C PRO A 547 -17.31 -10.92 -13.74
N VAL A 548 -18.33 -11.65 -14.19
CA VAL A 548 -19.42 -11.09 -14.98
C VAL A 548 -20.13 -9.96 -14.20
N VAL A 549 -20.46 -8.87 -14.90
CA VAL A 549 -21.21 -7.76 -14.31
C VAL A 549 -22.70 -7.98 -14.55
N GLU A 550 -23.40 -8.43 -13.51
CA GLU A 550 -24.85 -8.73 -13.55
C GLU A 550 -25.75 -7.50 -13.44
N ASN A 551 -25.22 -6.37 -12.93
CA ASN A 551 -25.95 -5.10 -12.84
C ASN A 551 -25.27 -3.99 -13.67
N PRO A 552 -25.27 -4.07 -15.02
CA PRO A 552 -24.54 -3.12 -15.87
C PRO A 552 -24.89 -1.65 -15.64
N GLN A 553 -26.19 -1.35 -15.51
CA GLN A 553 -26.66 0.03 -15.33
C GLN A 553 -26.03 0.67 -14.09
N GLN A 554 -26.12 0.00 -12.94
CA GLN A 554 -25.56 0.51 -11.69
C GLN A 554 -24.04 0.68 -11.77
N THR A 555 -23.34 -0.28 -12.39
CA THR A 555 -21.88 -0.21 -12.57
C THR A 555 -21.47 0.98 -13.46
N LEU A 556 -22.17 1.19 -14.58
CA LEU A 556 -21.92 2.31 -15.49
C LEU A 556 -22.19 3.65 -14.82
N GLU A 557 -23.32 3.78 -14.12
CA GLU A 557 -23.66 4.99 -13.35
C GLU A 557 -22.61 5.27 -12.27
N HIS A 558 -22.11 4.24 -11.59
CA HIS A 558 -21.02 4.37 -10.62
C HIS A 558 -19.73 4.87 -11.28
N TYR A 559 -19.31 4.27 -12.39
CA TYR A 559 -18.12 4.70 -13.14
C TYR A 559 -18.24 6.17 -13.57
N ILE A 560 -19.36 6.55 -14.17
CA ILE A 560 -19.60 7.92 -14.67
C ILE A 560 -19.62 8.92 -13.50
N SER A 561 -20.43 8.65 -12.46
CA SER A 561 -20.59 9.56 -11.33
C SER A 561 -19.28 9.76 -10.56
N HIS A 562 -18.50 8.70 -10.37
CA HIS A 562 -17.20 8.77 -9.71
C HIS A 562 -16.22 9.71 -10.45
N ARG A 563 -16.21 9.69 -11.79
CA ARG A 563 -15.35 10.58 -12.59
C ARG A 563 -15.89 12.01 -12.66
N GLN A 564 -17.21 12.18 -12.76
CA GLN A 564 -17.85 13.50 -12.72
C GLN A 564 -17.62 14.21 -11.38
N GLN A 565 -17.64 13.47 -10.27
CA GLN A 565 -17.32 14.03 -8.96
C GLN A 565 -15.89 14.63 -8.94
N ARG A 566 -14.92 13.95 -9.56
CA ARG A 566 -13.55 14.45 -9.69
C ARG A 566 -13.46 15.69 -10.61
N ASN A 567 -14.19 15.72 -11.73
CA ASN A 567 -14.29 16.91 -12.58
C ASN A 567 -14.76 18.13 -11.78
N ASN A 568 -15.83 17.96 -11.00
CA ASN A 568 -16.39 19.05 -10.20
C ASN A 568 -15.38 19.57 -9.17
N GLN A 569 -14.64 18.68 -8.49
CA GLN A 569 -13.58 19.07 -7.56
C GLN A 569 -12.49 19.92 -8.25
N ILE A 570 -12.04 19.54 -9.45
CA ILE A 570 -11.02 20.28 -10.20
C ILE A 570 -11.55 21.65 -10.64
N LEU A 571 -12.78 21.71 -11.15
CA LEU A 571 -13.41 22.98 -11.54
C LEU A 571 -13.58 23.91 -10.34
N ASP A 572 -14.01 23.40 -9.18
CA ASP A 572 -14.19 24.20 -7.98
C ASP A 572 -12.86 24.76 -7.44
N VAL A 573 -11.77 24.01 -7.59
CA VAL A 573 -10.41 24.49 -7.27
C VAL A 573 -9.96 25.59 -8.24
N LEU A 574 -10.22 25.44 -9.53
CA LEU A 574 -9.91 26.46 -10.52
C LEU A 574 -10.74 27.74 -10.35
N LYS A 575 -12.02 27.63 -9.93
CA LYS A 575 -12.87 28.80 -9.62
C LYS A 575 -12.31 29.69 -8.50
N GLN A 576 -11.51 29.10 -7.61
CA GLN A 576 -10.91 29.83 -6.47
C GLN A 576 -9.56 30.46 -6.82
N SER A 577 -9.02 30.24 -8.03
CA SER A 577 -7.72 30.78 -8.45
C SER A 577 -7.87 31.94 -9.43
N ASN A 578 -7.20 33.07 -9.16
CA ASN A 578 -7.17 34.23 -10.06
C ASN A 578 -6.14 34.08 -11.19
N ASP A 579 -5.03 33.38 -10.94
CA ASP A 579 -3.88 33.27 -11.87
C ASP A 579 -3.77 31.89 -12.55
N GLY A 580 -4.78 31.03 -12.35
CA GLY A 580 -4.75 29.62 -12.73
C GLY A 580 -3.88 28.77 -11.81
N LEU A 581 -3.85 27.45 -12.06
CA LEU A 581 -3.08 26.48 -11.27
C LEU A 581 -2.41 25.45 -12.17
N ASP A 582 -1.20 25.02 -11.83
CA ASP A 582 -0.56 23.89 -12.49
C ASP A 582 -1.13 22.54 -11.98
N PRO A 583 -0.96 21.43 -12.72
CA PRO A 583 -1.52 20.14 -12.32
C PRO A 583 -1.07 19.65 -10.95
N ASN A 584 0.15 19.97 -10.49
CA ASN A 584 0.62 19.58 -9.16
C ASN A 584 -0.08 20.40 -8.07
N GLU A 585 -0.28 21.72 -8.29
CA GLU A 585 -1.06 22.58 -7.39
C GLU A 585 -2.49 22.06 -7.27
N ILE A 586 -3.14 21.76 -8.40
CA ILE A 586 -4.50 21.20 -8.42
C ILE A 586 -4.52 19.84 -7.71
N THR A 587 -3.54 18.97 -7.97
CA THR A 587 -3.46 17.65 -7.33
C THR A 587 -3.35 17.78 -5.81
N LYS A 588 -2.53 18.71 -5.30
CA LYS A 588 -2.40 18.95 -3.85
C LYS A 588 -3.71 19.43 -3.20
N ILE A 589 -4.53 20.20 -3.94
CA ILE A 589 -5.79 20.73 -3.42
C ILE A 589 -6.92 19.69 -3.55
N VAL A 590 -7.01 19.01 -4.70
CA VAL A 590 -8.07 18.03 -5.02
C VAL A 590 -7.82 16.68 -4.36
N TYR A 591 -6.56 16.32 -4.14
CA TYR A 591 -6.13 15.15 -3.38
C TYR A 591 -5.38 15.63 -2.15
N THR A 592 -6.13 16.17 -1.19
CA THR A 592 -5.63 16.71 0.09
C THR A 592 -4.74 15.73 0.85
N ASP A 593 -4.91 14.43 0.62
CA ASP A 593 -4.38 13.34 1.45
C ASP A 593 -3.74 12.23 0.60
N LEU A 594 -3.02 12.59 -0.45
CA LEU A 594 -2.43 11.61 -1.37
C LEU A 594 -1.03 11.15 -0.92
N PRO A 595 -0.80 9.85 -0.68
CA PRO A 595 0.48 9.16 -0.86
C PRO A 595 1.52 9.84 -1.78
N GLU A 596 2.74 10.13 -1.29
CA GLU A 596 3.80 10.69 -2.16
C GLU A 596 4.12 9.74 -3.35
N GLY A 597 4.09 8.43 -3.10
CA GLY A 597 4.25 7.39 -4.14
C GLY A 597 3.08 7.28 -5.14
N LEU A 598 1.89 7.80 -4.80
CA LEU A 598 0.75 7.88 -5.72
C LEU A 598 0.55 9.29 -6.26
N PHE A 599 1.35 10.27 -5.83
CA PHE A 599 1.23 11.66 -6.27
C PHE A 599 1.36 11.79 -7.78
N HIS A 600 2.33 11.09 -8.36
CA HIS A 600 2.49 11.07 -9.80
C HIS A 600 1.27 10.46 -10.51
N ALA A 601 0.69 9.38 -9.95
CA ALA A 601 -0.48 8.72 -10.52
C ALA A 601 -1.73 9.61 -10.46
N ALA A 602 -1.96 10.31 -9.34
CA ALA A 602 -3.09 11.24 -9.27
C ALA A 602 -2.86 12.53 -10.04
N CYS A 603 -1.62 13.03 -10.11
CA CYS A 603 -1.29 14.18 -10.95
C CYS A 603 -1.51 13.84 -12.42
N HIS A 604 -1.12 12.63 -12.84
CA HIS A 604 -1.48 12.11 -14.16
C HIS A 604 -3.01 12.03 -14.34
N ASN A 605 -3.76 11.57 -13.33
CA ASN A 605 -5.22 11.57 -13.37
C ASN A 605 -5.79 13.00 -13.53
N VAL A 606 -5.31 13.97 -12.75
CA VAL A 606 -5.68 15.40 -12.86
C VAL A 606 -5.38 15.94 -14.26
N CYS A 607 -4.22 15.60 -14.85
CA CYS A 607 -3.90 15.98 -16.22
C CYS A 607 -4.95 15.45 -17.21
N ASN A 608 -5.34 14.18 -17.11
CA ASN A 608 -6.38 13.60 -17.98
C ASN A 608 -7.74 14.30 -17.80
N HIS A 609 -8.09 14.67 -16.57
CA HIS A 609 -9.27 15.46 -16.28
C HIS A 609 -9.19 16.88 -16.88
N LEU A 610 -8.06 17.56 -16.80
CA LEU A 610 -7.87 18.90 -17.37
C LEU A 610 -7.93 18.89 -18.89
N GLN A 611 -7.29 17.92 -19.53
CA GLN A 611 -7.35 17.73 -20.98
C GLN A 611 -8.78 17.47 -21.45
N MET A 612 -9.55 16.66 -20.72
CA MET A 612 -10.97 16.47 -20.98
C MET A 612 -11.74 17.80 -20.88
N LEU A 613 -11.58 18.54 -19.77
CA LEU A 613 -12.28 19.81 -19.55
C LEU A 613 -11.88 20.86 -20.60
N GLU A 614 -10.68 20.78 -21.17
CA GLU A 614 -10.23 21.61 -22.28
C GLU A 614 -10.97 21.27 -23.58
N LYS A 615 -11.11 19.98 -23.90
CA LYS A 615 -11.92 19.50 -25.03
C LYS A 615 -13.38 19.96 -24.91
N GLU A 616 -13.91 20.04 -23.70
CA GLU A 616 -15.25 20.58 -23.40
C GLU A 616 -15.30 22.13 -23.40
N ASN A 617 -14.19 22.81 -23.67
CA ASN A 617 -14.06 24.28 -23.64
C ASN A 617 -14.37 24.92 -22.27
N LEU A 618 -14.23 24.18 -21.17
CA LEU A 618 -14.46 24.70 -19.81
C LEU A 618 -13.21 25.38 -19.23
N VAL A 619 -12.04 24.84 -19.56
CA VAL A 619 -10.73 25.35 -19.13
C VAL A 619 -9.82 25.67 -20.31
N CYS A 620 -8.71 26.36 -20.06
CA CYS A 620 -7.63 26.55 -21.02
C CYS A 620 -6.26 26.42 -20.35
N PHE A 621 -5.27 25.95 -21.11
CA PHE A 621 -3.88 25.92 -20.68
C PHE A 621 -3.09 27.13 -21.18
N ASN A 622 -2.44 27.85 -20.28
CA ASN A 622 -1.51 28.92 -20.62
C ASN A 622 -0.07 28.39 -20.70
N VAL A 623 0.48 28.37 -21.91
CA VAL A 623 1.81 27.82 -22.20
C VAL A 623 2.94 28.59 -21.51
N GLN A 624 2.78 29.91 -21.27
CA GLN A 624 3.84 30.76 -20.70
C GLN A 624 4.08 30.48 -19.22
N ASN A 625 3.01 30.31 -18.44
CA ASN A 625 3.11 30.04 -17.00
C ASN A 625 2.85 28.55 -16.65
N LYS A 626 2.48 27.72 -17.63
CA LYS A 626 2.13 26.29 -17.48
C LYS A 626 0.98 26.05 -16.51
N LYS A 627 0.01 26.96 -16.47
CA LYS A 627 -1.16 26.88 -15.59
C LYS A 627 -2.46 26.73 -16.37
N TRP A 628 -3.42 26.08 -15.72
CA TRP A 628 -4.79 25.92 -16.18
C TRP A 628 -5.70 26.94 -15.51
N SER A 629 -6.65 27.50 -16.26
CA SER A 629 -7.67 28.41 -15.72
C SER A 629 -9.01 28.18 -16.41
N LEU A 630 -10.09 28.69 -15.80
CA LEU A 630 -11.41 28.70 -16.43
C LEU A 630 -11.42 29.64 -17.63
N ARG A 631 -12.15 29.27 -18.69
CA ARG A 631 -12.39 30.21 -19.78
C ARG A 631 -13.40 31.28 -19.34
N ALA A 632 -13.15 32.52 -19.75
CA ALA A 632 -13.90 33.71 -19.32
C ALA A 632 -15.42 33.70 -19.65
N ASN A 633 -15.91 32.75 -20.44
CA ASN A 633 -17.31 32.60 -20.84
C ASN A 633 -17.89 31.21 -20.53
N SER A 634 -17.26 30.40 -19.69
CA SER A 634 -17.82 29.11 -19.26
C SER A 634 -18.98 29.36 -18.29
N SER A 635 -20.22 29.36 -18.78
CA SER A 635 -21.39 29.22 -17.91
C SER A 635 -21.42 27.79 -17.36
N ILE A 636 -20.84 27.59 -16.18
CA ILE A 636 -20.83 26.34 -15.40
C ILE A 636 -21.96 26.38 -14.38
#